data_AF-A0A7L1A673-F1
#
_entry.id   AF-A0A7L1A673-F1
#
_cell.length_a   1.000
_cell.length_b   1.000
_cell.length_c   1.000
_cell.angle_alpha   90.00
_cell.angle_beta   90.00
_cell.angle_gamma   90.00
#
_symmetry.space_group_name_H-M   'P 1'
#
loop_
_entity.id
_entity.type
_entity.pdbx_description
1 polymer ?
#
loop_
_entity_poly.entity_id
_entity_poly.type
_entity_poly.pdbx_seq_one_letter_code
_entity_poly.pdbx_strand_id
1 'polypeptide(L)'
;MTGRARARARGRPPRQAADAPAAGDPPVPPDLPGELGEPQQPRRINVPLPPSGEPGGHGRLRGFESVLQERRPEGLRVSSGLQDLCLRDRGGRRRDYHDLGVNTRQAMVHVQESKTGLSGRMIKLTSNHYRLTSRPQWALYQYHVGYNPEMESRRLRSALLFQHEEHIGRTHAFDGSILFLPRKLRNRVTELFSRTRNGEDVKITVTLTNELPPTSPTCLHFYNIIFRRLLKMLNLQQIGRNYYNPGDPVSIPNHRLMVWPGFTSSILQYEESIMLCADVSHKVLRGETVLDVMHSLHSQVGEERFRDTCAKELIGLIVLTRYNNRTYRIDDINWDSNPMGTFRKSDGAEISFLEYYKKQYNIDIGDPKQPVLISQLKKSRNLEGTVVLIPELCSLTGLTEKMRTDFNMMKDLAIHTRLPPEQRQREVGRLLNYIQRDDNVQKELGNWGLSFDYKSVAFTGRVVQGEKIFQSGNMIDYNPQFADWTKETRGVPLIRAVPMDNWLLIHTRRNHDVANTLIQSLYKVTPSMGIRMSRPITIEVDDRTEAYLRVLQQRVTADTNIVVCILSSSRKDKYDAIKKYLCTDCPIPSQCVLARTLSKPQTIMTVATKIALQMNCKMGGELWSVEIPLKQVMIVGIDCYHDTVTGRQSVAGFVSSLNQTMTRWFSRCVVQSRGQELVDGIKACLQTALRNWFKWNKCLPSRIFVYRDGVGDGQLNTLVNYEVPQFLDCLKNIGTDYSPRLTVIVVKKRVGARFFAEIGGGLKNPPPGTVVDTVVTRPEWYDFFVVSHTVKNGCVTPTHYNVIYDGSQLKPDHLQRLTYKLCHMYYNWSGVIRVPAPCQYAHKLAFLVGQSIHREPNLMLSDRLYYL
;
A
#
# COMPACT_ATOMS: atom_id res chain seq x y z
N MET A 1 8.11 5.30 3.74
CA MET A 1 8.73 5.38 5.10
C MET A 1 10.10 4.74 5.04
N THR A 2 11.16 5.46 5.46
CA THR A 2 12.50 4.89 5.69
C THR A 2 13.11 5.55 6.94
N GLY A 3 12.70 5.09 8.11
CA GLY A 3 13.19 5.63 9.38
C GLY A 3 14.59 5.11 9.71
N ARG A 4 15.63 5.93 9.52
CA ARG A 4 16.98 5.62 10.01
C ARG A 4 17.02 5.74 11.53
N ALA A 5 17.29 4.64 12.24
CA ALA A 5 17.54 4.67 13.68
C ALA A 5 19.04 4.55 13.97
N ARG A 6 19.58 5.45 14.80
CA ARG A 6 20.93 5.35 15.36
C ARG A 6 20.88 4.61 16.71
N ALA A 7 21.96 3.93 17.07
CA ALA A 7 22.21 3.45 18.42
C ALA A 7 23.30 4.32 19.07
N ARG A 8 23.14 4.66 20.35
CA ARG A 8 24.21 5.10 21.24
C ARG A 8 24.12 4.20 22.47
N ALA A 9 25.23 3.55 22.82
CA ALA A 9 25.36 2.79 24.05
C ALA A 9 26.34 3.53 24.98
N ARG A 10 25.97 3.64 26.26
CA ARG A 10 26.89 3.93 27.37
C ARG A 10 26.50 2.99 28.49
N GLY A 11 27.48 2.22 28.98
CA GLY A 11 27.35 1.28 30.09
C GLY A 11 28.73 0.67 30.31
N ARG A 12 29.40 1.04 31.41
CA ARG A 12 30.64 0.41 31.87
C ARG A 12 30.28 -0.89 32.62
N PRO A 13 31.03 -1.99 32.45
CA PRO A 13 30.94 -3.14 33.34
C PRO A 13 31.90 -3.00 34.54
N PRO A 14 31.60 -3.62 35.70
CA PRO A 14 32.58 -3.92 36.74
C PRO A 14 33.50 -5.11 36.36
N ARG A 15 34.62 -5.26 37.08
CA ARG A 15 35.67 -6.27 36.89
C ARG A 15 35.40 -7.58 37.64
N GLN A 16 35.89 -8.70 37.08
CA GLN A 16 36.62 -9.84 37.70
C GLN A 16 37.10 -10.71 36.52
N ALA A 17 38.41 -10.99 36.34
CA ALA A 17 39.24 -12.02 36.99
C ALA A 17 38.75 -13.46 36.66
N ALA A 18 39.56 -14.40 36.15
CA ALA A 18 41.00 -14.40 35.87
C ALA A 18 41.40 -15.41 34.74
N ASP A 19 42.71 -15.44 34.45
CA ASP A 19 43.53 -16.52 33.87
C ASP A 19 43.43 -16.97 32.39
N ALA A 20 44.64 -17.08 31.80
CA ALA A 20 45.05 -17.76 30.58
C ALA A 20 46.38 -18.50 30.92
N PRO A 21 46.90 -19.46 30.12
CA PRO A 21 47.64 -19.07 28.90
C PRO A 21 47.65 -20.10 27.72
N ALA A 22 48.10 -19.63 26.55
CA ALA A 22 48.98 -20.27 25.53
C ALA A 22 48.70 -21.72 24.99
N ALA A 23 49.15 -22.17 23.81
CA ALA A 23 49.56 -21.56 22.52
C ALA A 23 49.82 -22.72 21.51
N GLY A 24 49.80 -22.48 20.19
CA GLY A 24 50.38 -23.42 19.20
C GLY A 24 49.68 -23.52 17.83
N ASP A 25 50.32 -23.00 16.78
CA ASP A 25 50.12 -23.36 15.35
C ASP A 25 51.36 -24.20 14.87
N PRO A 26 51.57 -24.52 13.58
CA PRO A 26 51.04 -25.71 12.89
C PRO A 26 52.17 -26.53 12.18
N PRO A 27 51.85 -27.52 11.32
CA PRO A 27 52.68 -27.72 10.11
C PRO A 27 51.93 -28.12 8.81
N VAL A 28 52.64 -27.98 7.67
CA VAL A 28 52.29 -28.18 6.24
C VAL A 28 53.62 -28.41 5.47
N PRO A 29 53.73 -28.93 4.21
CA PRO A 29 53.15 -30.06 3.46
C PRO A 29 54.24 -31.18 3.21
N PRO A 30 54.28 -32.02 2.12
CA PRO A 30 54.56 -31.61 0.71
C PRO A 30 53.99 -32.43 -0.49
N ASP A 31 53.87 -31.74 -1.64
CA ASP A 31 54.22 -32.07 -3.05
C ASP A 31 53.60 -33.17 -3.98
N LEU A 32 53.72 -32.85 -5.30
CA LEU A 32 53.27 -33.51 -6.55
C LEU A 32 54.43 -34.28 -7.25
N PRO A 33 54.19 -35.06 -8.35
CA PRO A 33 54.23 -34.51 -9.73
C PRO A 33 53.32 -35.17 -10.81
N GLY A 34 53.01 -34.40 -11.88
CA GLY A 34 52.84 -34.81 -13.30
C GLY A 34 51.66 -35.72 -13.78
N GLU A 35 51.54 -36.07 -15.08
CA GLU A 35 51.52 -35.21 -16.30
C GLU A 35 51.02 -35.95 -17.58
N LEU A 36 50.85 -35.20 -18.70
CA LEU A 36 50.72 -35.59 -20.14
C LEU A 36 49.52 -36.43 -20.67
N GLY A 37 48.95 -35.99 -21.82
CA GLY A 37 48.17 -36.83 -22.76
C GLY A 37 47.00 -36.17 -23.53
N GLU A 38 47.19 -35.75 -24.79
CA GLU A 38 46.11 -35.53 -25.79
C GLU A 38 45.78 -36.83 -26.56
N PRO A 39 44.65 -36.94 -27.29
CA PRO A 39 44.73 -36.75 -28.76
C PRO A 39 43.50 -36.14 -29.48
N GLN A 40 43.69 -35.96 -30.80
CA GLN A 40 43.00 -35.12 -31.79
C GLN A 40 41.59 -35.52 -32.28
N GLN A 41 40.97 -34.60 -33.05
CA GLN A 41 39.75 -34.74 -33.88
C GLN A 41 39.94 -35.56 -35.17
N PRO A 42 38.84 -35.83 -35.91
CA PRO A 42 38.85 -35.69 -37.37
C PRO A 42 37.79 -34.76 -37.99
N ARG A 43 38.13 -34.33 -39.23
CA ARG A 43 37.45 -33.47 -40.23
C ARG A 43 36.29 -34.22 -40.96
N ARG A 44 35.45 -33.72 -41.90
CA ARG A 44 35.11 -32.44 -42.60
C ARG A 44 33.81 -32.69 -43.42
N ILE A 45 33.18 -31.65 -43.99
CA ILE A 45 32.92 -31.39 -45.44
C ILE A 45 31.89 -30.22 -45.56
N ASN A 46 31.81 -29.55 -46.72
CA ASN A 46 31.50 -28.12 -46.86
C ASN A 46 30.75 -27.77 -48.18
N VAL A 47 30.10 -26.58 -48.27
CA VAL A 47 29.75 -25.81 -49.52
C VAL A 47 28.56 -26.34 -50.38
N PRO A 48 27.80 -25.52 -51.19
CA PRO A 48 27.78 -24.06 -51.47
C PRO A 48 26.43 -23.28 -51.28
N LEU A 49 26.50 -21.94 -51.42
CA LEU A 49 25.45 -20.91 -51.73
C LEU A 49 25.64 -20.43 -53.22
N PRO A 50 25.06 -19.34 -53.81
CA PRO A 50 23.98 -18.35 -53.48
C PRO A 50 22.96 -18.26 -54.68
N PRO A 51 22.32 -17.13 -55.17
CA PRO A 51 22.22 -15.74 -54.69
C PRO A 51 20.86 -14.96 -54.84
N SER A 52 20.82 -13.80 -54.16
CA SER A 52 20.23 -12.47 -54.52
C SER A 52 18.82 -12.29 -55.11
N GLY A 53 18.07 -11.32 -54.52
CA GLY A 53 16.94 -10.62 -55.16
C GLY A 53 16.28 -9.60 -54.21
N GLU A 54 16.29 -8.31 -54.58
CA GLU A 54 15.75 -7.18 -53.78
C GLU A 54 14.35 -6.69 -54.31
N PRO A 55 13.70 -5.62 -53.80
CA PRO A 55 12.24 -5.59 -53.62
C PRO A 55 11.46 -4.72 -54.61
N GLY A 56 10.12 -4.79 -54.57
CA GLY A 56 9.26 -3.72 -55.09
C GLY A 56 7.76 -4.02 -55.10
N GLY A 57 6.95 -2.95 -55.13
CA GLY A 57 5.65 -2.98 -55.83
C GLY A 57 4.38 -2.77 -55.00
N HIS A 58 3.88 -1.55 -55.02
CA HIS A 58 2.55 -1.10 -54.57
C HIS A 58 1.34 -1.93 -55.06
N GLY A 59 0.25 -1.91 -54.27
CA GLY A 59 -1.08 -2.34 -54.72
C GLY A 59 -2.23 -1.90 -53.80
N ARG A 60 -2.81 -0.71 -54.03
CA ARG A 60 -4.15 -0.35 -53.53
C ARG A 60 -5.20 -0.95 -54.48
N LEU A 61 -6.32 -1.46 -53.96
CA LEU A 61 -7.68 -0.99 -54.32
C LEU A 61 -8.80 -1.78 -53.60
N ARG A 62 -9.95 -1.07 -53.53
CA ARG A 62 -11.35 -1.48 -53.28
C ARG A 62 -11.69 -2.87 -53.87
N GLY A 63 -12.59 -3.69 -53.33
CA GLY A 63 -13.67 -3.46 -52.36
C GLY A 63 -15.05 -3.48 -53.05
N PHE A 64 -15.96 -4.39 -52.67
CA PHE A 64 -17.38 -4.40 -53.08
C PHE A 64 -18.26 -5.24 -52.13
N GLU A 65 -19.56 -4.91 -52.08
CA GLU A 65 -20.59 -5.50 -51.21
C GLU A 65 -21.62 -6.36 -52.00
N SER A 66 -22.25 -7.32 -51.32
CA SER A 66 -23.68 -7.77 -51.43
C SER A 66 -23.85 -8.96 -50.47
N VAL A 67 -24.86 -9.10 -49.59
CA VAL A 67 -26.30 -8.78 -49.55
C VAL A 67 -27.17 -9.75 -50.36
N LEU A 68 -27.90 -10.61 -49.63
CA LEU A 68 -29.22 -11.25 -49.85
C LEU A 68 -29.49 -12.07 -48.55
N GLN A 69 -30.48 -11.80 -47.68
CA GLN A 69 -31.94 -12.04 -47.79
C GLN A 69 -32.33 -13.46 -48.24
N GLU A 70 -33.32 -14.16 -47.66
CA GLU A 70 -34.09 -14.04 -46.41
C GLU A 70 -34.99 -15.30 -46.24
N ARG A 71 -35.27 -15.77 -45.02
CA ARG A 71 -36.61 -16.20 -44.49
C ARG A 71 -36.56 -17.23 -43.34
N ARG A 72 -37.56 -17.12 -42.45
CA ARG A 72 -37.80 -17.96 -41.26
C ARG A 72 -38.82 -19.08 -41.56
N PRO A 73 -39.08 -19.97 -40.59
CA PRO A 73 -40.40 -19.89 -39.95
C PRO A 73 -40.37 -19.70 -38.43
N GLU A 74 -41.54 -19.29 -37.90
CA GLU A 74 -41.86 -19.09 -36.48
C GLU A 74 -42.41 -20.40 -35.87
N GLY A 75 -42.46 -20.61 -34.56
CA GLY A 75 -41.97 -19.82 -33.42
C GLY A 75 -42.54 -20.34 -32.09
N LEU A 76 -42.02 -19.87 -30.96
CA LEU A 76 -42.69 -19.89 -29.65
C LEU A 76 -41.99 -18.85 -28.75
N ARG A 77 -42.77 -17.91 -28.21
CA ARG A 77 -42.28 -16.82 -27.33
C ARG A 77 -42.34 -17.26 -25.86
N VAL A 78 -41.44 -16.72 -25.01
CA VAL A 78 -41.82 -15.88 -23.85
C VAL A 78 -40.58 -15.23 -23.19
N SER A 79 -40.74 -13.94 -22.84
CA SER A 79 -39.91 -13.08 -21.96
C SER A 79 -38.37 -13.06 -22.12
N SER A 80 -37.90 -12.13 -22.95
CA SER A 80 -36.58 -11.49 -22.86
C SER A 80 -36.36 -10.77 -21.52
N GLY A 81 -35.19 -10.89 -20.89
CA GLY A 81 -34.93 -10.23 -19.60
C GLY A 81 -33.50 -10.17 -19.06
N LEU A 82 -32.46 -10.50 -19.84
CA LEU A 82 -31.06 -10.30 -19.43
C LEU A 82 -30.14 -10.23 -20.64
N GLN A 83 -29.48 -9.09 -20.85
CA GLN A 83 -28.32 -8.96 -21.73
C GLN A 83 -27.28 -8.08 -21.04
N ASP A 84 -26.07 -8.61 -20.93
CA ASP A 84 -24.87 -7.86 -20.61
C ASP A 84 -24.58 -6.81 -21.68
N LEU A 85 -23.91 -5.73 -21.24
CA LEU A 85 -22.90 -4.91 -21.93
C LEU A 85 -23.08 -3.42 -21.62
N CYS A 86 -22.26 -2.90 -20.70
CA CYS A 86 -21.31 -1.85 -21.08
C CYS A 86 -20.31 -1.52 -19.96
N LEU A 87 -19.02 -1.65 -20.28
CA LEU A 87 -17.97 -0.95 -19.57
C LEU A 87 -18.14 0.56 -19.76
N ARG A 88 -18.17 1.35 -18.68
CA ARG A 88 -17.79 2.77 -18.70
C ARG A 88 -17.48 3.29 -17.29
N ASP A 89 -16.41 4.08 -17.20
CA ASP A 89 -15.84 4.63 -15.98
C ASP A 89 -16.84 5.21 -14.99
N ARG A 90 -16.79 4.72 -13.73
CA ARG A 90 -17.53 5.30 -12.60
C ARG A 90 -16.74 5.25 -11.29
N GLY A 91 -15.77 6.14 -11.17
CA GLY A 91 -15.22 6.50 -9.86
C GLY A 91 -16.27 7.20 -8.98
N GLY A 92 -16.22 6.97 -7.66
CA GLY A 92 -16.84 7.87 -6.68
C GLY A 92 -18.24 7.50 -6.14
N ARG A 93 -18.77 6.28 -6.35
CA ARG A 93 -19.92 5.85 -5.53
C ARG A 93 -19.51 5.62 -4.08
N ARG A 94 -20.32 6.15 -3.15
CA ARG A 94 -20.45 5.65 -1.77
C ARG A 94 -20.87 4.18 -1.81
N ARG A 95 -19.90 3.27 -1.87
CA ARG A 95 -20.07 1.87 -1.52
C ARG A 95 -18.93 1.54 -0.57
N ASP A 96 -19.30 1.18 0.65
CA ASP A 96 -18.41 0.45 1.54
C ASP A 96 -18.29 -0.97 0.96
N TYR A 97 -17.53 -1.10 -0.12
CA TYR A 97 -17.17 -2.39 -0.72
C TYR A 97 -16.23 -3.11 0.26
N HIS A 98 -16.84 -3.81 1.19
CA HIS A 98 -16.39 -5.16 1.49
C HIS A 98 -16.87 -6.03 0.32
N ASP A 99 -15.99 -6.89 -0.21
CA ASP A 99 -16.34 -7.86 -1.25
C ASP A 99 -17.18 -9.00 -0.65
N LEU A 100 -18.42 -8.67 -0.28
CA LEU A 100 -19.41 -9.48 0.44
C LEU A 100 -20.01 -10.64 -0.38
N GLY A 101 -19.22 -11.16 -1.32
CA GLY A 101 -19.50 -12.34 -2.14
C GLY A 101 -18.25 -13.13 -2.52
N VAL A 102 -17.04 -12.69 -2.16
CA VAL A 102 -15.79 -13.41 -2.44
C VAL A 102 -15.48 -14.34 -1.27
N ASN A 103 -16.02 -15.56 -1.35
CA ASN A 103 -15.74 -16.65 -0.41
C ASN A 103 -14.65 -17.57 -0.97
N THR A 104 -13.38 -17.18 -0.82
CA THR A 104 -12.25 -17.97 -1.30
C THR A 104 -12.05 -19.26 -0.50
N ARG A 105 -12.46 -19.26 0.78
CA ARG A 105 -12.28 -20.42 1.68
C ARG A 105 -13.15 -21.61 1.30
N GLN A 106 -14.40 -21.37 0.86
CA GLN A 106 -15.34 -22.44 0.50
C GLN A 106 -14.84 -23.33 -0.64
N ALA A 107 -14.02 -22.79 -1.55
CA ALA A 107 -13.40 -23.56 -2.63
C ALA A 107 -12.16 -24.38 -2.19
N MET A 108 -11.67 -24.20 -0.95
CA MET A 108 -10.42 -24.77 -0.45
C MET A 108 -10.70 -25.81 0.65
N VAL A 109 -11.09 -27.02 0.25
CA VAL A 109 -11.49 -28.13 1.14
C VAL A 109 -10.60 -28.28 2.38
N HIS A 110 -9.27 -28.27 2.20
CA HIS A 110 -8.28 -28.46 3.27
C HIS A 110 -8.25 -27.35 4.36
N VAL A 111 -8.96 -26.24 4.18
CA VAL A 111 -9.14 -25.17 5.17
C VAL A 111 -10.61 -24.79 5.42
N GLN A 112 -11.56 -25.52 4.81
CA GLN A 112 -12.98 -25.21 4.89
C GLN A 112 -13.46 -25.17 6.35
N GLU A 113 -13.11 -26.19 7.14
CA GLU A 113 -13.44 -26.26 8.57
C GLU A 113 -12.51 -25.38 9.42
N SER A 114 -11.19 -25.40 9.17
CA SER A 114 -10.20 -24.68 9.97
C SER A 114 -9.02 -24.18 9.14
N LYS A 115 -8.64 -22.92 9.34
CA LYS A 115 -7.44 -22.28 8.78
C LYS A 115 -6.32 -22.09 9.80
N THR A 116 -6.47 -22.69 10.98
CA THR A 116 -5.57 -22.48 12.13
C THR A 116 -4.29 -23.29 12.00
N GLY A 117 -3.14 -22.65 12.15
CA GLY A 117 -1.83 -23.30 12.29
C GLY A 117 -1.57 -23.84 13.69
N LEU A 118 -0.53 -24.66 13.85
CA LEU A 118 -0.29 -25.43 15.08
C LEU A 118 1.07 -25.13 15.74
N SER A 119 2.07 -24.67 14.97
CA SER A 119 3.42 -24.41 15.46
C SER A 119 3.50 -23.10 16.25
N GLY A 120 4.49 -23.03 17.15
CA GLY A 120 4.83 -21.83 17.90
C GLY A 120 4.26 -21.83 19.32
N ARG A 121 4.68 -20.83 20.12
CA ARG A 121 4.26 -20.68 21.51
C ARG A 121 2.97 -19.87 21.58
N MET A 122 1.97 -20.37 22.32
CA MET A 122 0.73 -19.62 22.59
C MET A 122 1.02 -18.30 23.32
N ILE A 123 0.32 -17.24 22.90
CA ILE A 123 0.42 -15.89 23.51
C ILE A 123 -0.97 -15.27 23.67
N LYS A 124 -1.25 -14.72 24.86
CA LYS A 124 -2.49 -13.97 25.10
C LYS A 124 -2.40 -12.60 24.41
N LEU A 125 -3.42 -12.30 23.62
CA LEU A 125 -3.56 -11.07 22.86
C LEU A 125 -4.88 -10.39 23.18
N THR A 126 -4.89 -9.07 23.20
CA THR A 126 -6.09 -8.27 23.02
C THR A 126 -6.03 -7.57 21.66
N SER A 127 -7.17 -7.25 21.08
CA SER A 127 -7.24 -6.43 19.87
C SER A 127 -8.04 -5.15 20.08
N ASN A 128 -8.09 -4.32 19.06
CA ASN A 128 -8.95 -3.14 18.98
C ASN A 128 -10.35 -3.46 18.40
N HIS A 129 -10.85 -4.69 18.62
CA HIS A 129 -12.19 -5.12 18.26
C HIS A 129 -13.10 -5.16 19.49
N TYR A 130 -14.35 -4.78 19.30
CA TYR A 130 -15.42 -4.82 20.31
C TYR A 130 -16.62 -5.53 19.68
N ARG A 131 -17.20 -6.51 20.38
CA ARG A 131 -18.34 -7.27 19.86
C ARG A 131 -19.57 -6.38 19.76
N LEU A 132 -20.28 -6.46 18.63
CA LEU A 132 -21.62 -5.93 18.46
C LEU A 132 -22.59 -7.04 18.83
N THR A 133 -23.37 -6.80 19.89
CA THR A 133 -24.42 -7.71 20.35
C THR A 133 -25.79 -7.20 19.91
N SER A 134 -26.71 -8.12 19.64
CA SER A 134 -28.11 -7.84 19.35
C SER A 134 -29.00 -8.67 20.28
N ARG A 135 -30.24 -8.23 20.52
CA ARG A 135 -31.23 -9.05 21.24
C ARG A 135 -31.44 -10.43 20.56
N PRO A 136 -31.93 -11.45 21.29
CA PRO A 136 -32.32 -12.74 20.70
C PRO A 136 -33.31 -12.58 19.54
N GLN A 137 -33.21 -13.45 18.53
CA GLN A 137 -34.07 -13.46 17.34
C GLN A 137 -34.14 -12.10 16.59
N TRP A 138 -33.10 -11.27 16.69
CA TRP A 138 -33.04 -10.01 15.95
C TRP A 138 -32.89 -10.26 14.45
N ALA A 139 -33.70 -9.55 13.66
CA ALA A 139 -33.61 -9.47 12.21
C ALA A 139 -33.87 -8.02 11.77
N LEU A 140 -33.28 -7.63 10.64
CA LEU A 140 -33.52 -6.33 10.02
C LEU A 140 -34.54 -6.50 8.88
N TYR A 141 -35.66 -5.78 8.97
CA TYR A 141 -36.73 -5.91 7.99
C TYR A 141 -36.56 -4.85 6.90
N GLN A 142 -36.38 -5.28 5.65
CA GLN A 142 -36.20 -4.42 4.50
C GLN A 142 -37.50 -4.32 3.71
N TYR A 143 -37.97 -3.09 3.46
CA TYR A 143 -39.16 -2.78 2.68
C TYR A 143 -38.81 -1.90 1.48
N HIS A 144 -39.51 -2.10 0.38
CA HIS A 144 -39.56 -1.16 -0.75
C HIS A 144 -40.74 -0.19 -0.55
N VAL A 145 -40.52 1.10 -0.82
CA VAL A 145 -41.52 2.16 -0.64
C VAL A 145 -41.84 2.83 -1.98
N GLY A 146 -42.96 2.42 -2.57
CA GLY A 146 -43.57 3.05 -3.75
C GLY A 146 -44.46 4.24 -3.37
N TYR A 147 -44.65 5.16 -4.32
CA TYR A 147 -45.48 6.37 -4.19
C TYR A 147 -46.32 6.49 -5.45
N ASN A 148 -47.61 6.79 -5.30
CA ASN A 148 -48.51 7.12 -6.39
C ASN A 148 -49.24 8.44 -6.05
N PRO A 149 -49.08 9.53 -6.83
CA PRO A 149 -48.23 9.66 -8.01
C PRO A 149 -46.73 9.44 -7.71
N GLU A 150 -45.95 9.09 -8.75
CA GLU A 150 -44.50 8.91 -8.58
C GLU A 150 -43.81 10.23 -8.16
N MET A 151 -42.78 10.11 -7.34
CA MET A 151 -42.05 11.24 -6.79
C MET A 151 -40.54 11.09 -6.94
N GLU A 152 -39.89 12.08 -7.56
CA GLU A 152 -38.42 12.14 -7.64
C GLU A 152 -37.78 12.69 -6.36
N SER A 153 -38.44 13.64 -5.69
CA SER A 153 -37.88 14.34 -4.53
C SER A 153 -37.76 13.40 -3.32
N ARG A 154 -36.56 12.85 -3.08
CA ARG A 154 -36.23 12.07 -1.88
C ARG A 154 -36.66 12.77 -0.58
N ARG A 155 -36.48 14.10 -0.49
CA ARG A 155 -36.86 14.86 0.72
C ARG A 155 -38.37 14.82 0.94
N LEU A 156 -39.16 15.01 -0.12
CA LEU A 156 -40.62 14.93 -0.06
C LEU A 156 -41.08 13.52 0.29
N ARG A 157 -40.54 12.49 -0.39
CA ARG A 157 -40.80 11.07 -0.06
C ARG A 157 -40.57 10.77 1.41
N SER A 158 -39.41 11.18 1.96
CA SER A 158 -39.11 11.02 3.38
C SER A 158 -40.11 11.77 4.27
N ALA A 159 -40.41 13.04 3.97
CA ALA A 159 -41.33 13.84 4.76
C ALA A 159 -42.76 13.26 4.80
N LEU A 160 -43.27 12.74 3.68
CA LEU A 160 -44.59 12.11 3.60
C LEU A 160 -44.60 10.78 4.37
N LEU A 161 -43.62 9.90 4.15
CA LEU A 161 -43.52 8.62 4.86
C LEU A 161 -43.44 8.80 6.39
N PHE A 162 -42.74 9.83 6.86
CA PHE A 162 -42.57 10.09 8.29
C PHE A 162 -43.83 10.71 8.96
N GLN A 163 -44.88 11.07 8.19
CA GLN A 163 -46.20 11.36 8.78
C GLN A 163 -46.80 10.11 9.44
N HIS A 164 -46.38 8.91 9.02
CA HIS A 164 -46.92 7.62 9.47
C HIS A 164 -46.07 6.95 10.56
N GLU A 165 -45.44 7.73 11.44
CA GLU A 165 -44.59 7.23 12.53
C GLU A 165 -45.27 6.18 13.43
N GLU A 166 -46.60 6.22 13.58
CA GLU A 166 -47.36 5.23 14.33
C GLU A 166 -47.34 3.84 13.67
N HIS A 167 -47.28 3.80 12.34
CA HIS A 167 -47.28 2.57 11.54
C HIS A 167 -45.87 2.01 11.35
N ILE A 168 -44.92 2.86 10.95
CA ILE A 168 -43.53 2.44 10.67
C ILE A 168 -42.62 2.45 11.91
N GLY A 169 -43.05 3.14 12.98
CA GLY A 169 -42.27 3.35 14.19
C GLY A 169 -41.28 4.52 14.07
N ARG A 170 -41.00 5.17 15.21
CA ARG A 170 -39.98 6.24 15.35
C ARG A 170 -38.55 5.81 15.00
N THR A 171 -38.28 4.50 14.98
CA THR A 171 -36.96 3.95 14.69
C THR A 171 -36.96 3.31 13.32
N HIS A 172 -36.43 4.04 12.35
CA HIS A 172 -36.36 3.61 10.96
C HIS A 172 -35.13 4.21 10.27
N ALA A 173 -34.71 3.60 9.16
CA ALA A 173 -33.71 4.19 8.26
C ALA A 173 -34.24 4.12 6.83
N PHE A 174 -34.36 5.29 6.18
CA PHE A 174 -34.94 5.43 4.85
C PHE A 174 -33.99 6.15 3.90
N ASP A 175 -33.70 5.57 2.74
CA ASP A 175 -32.80 6.15 1.74
C ASP A 175 -33.52 6.94 0.62
N GLY A 176 -34.86 6.90 0.62
CA GLY A 176 -35.71 7.43 -0.43
C GLY A 176 -36.52 6.37 -1.17
N SER A 177 -36.13 5.08 -1.14
CA SER A 177 -36.90 3.99 -1.74
C SER A 177 -36.84 2.67 -0.95
N ILE A 178 -35.77 2.46 -0.18
CA ILE A 178 -35.63 1.32 0.74
C ILE A 178 -35.77 1.84 2.18
N LEU A 179 -36.66 1.19 2.94
CA LEU A 179 -36.93 1.42 4.35
C LEU A 179 -36.43 0.20 5.14
N PHE A 180 -35.59 0.43 6.15
CA PHE A 180 -35.18 -0.59 7.12
C PHE A 180 -35.86 -0.32 8.46
N LEU A 181 -36.46 -1.35 9.06
CA LEU A 181 -37.11 -1.30 10.37
C LEU A 181 -36.54 -2.38 11.32
N PRO A 182 -36.43 -2.09 12.64
CA PRO A 182 -36.06 -3.07 13.66
C PRO A 182 -37.23 -3.98 14.09
N ARG A 183 -38.42 -3.81 13.51
CA ARG A 183 -39.63 -4.58 13.81
C ARG A 183 -40.34 -4.93 12.49
N LYS A 184 -41.01 -6.08 12.47
CA LYS A 184 -41.84 -6.50 11.33
C LYS A 184 -43.17 -5.73 11.36
N LEU A 185 -43.61 -5.20 10.23
CA LEU A 185 -44.96 -4.67 10.07
C LEU A 185 -45.97 -5.84 10.08
N ARG A 186 -47.20 -5.58 10.54
CA ARG A 186 -48.24 -6.61 10.61
C ARG A 186 -48.54 -7.25 9.24
N ASN A 187 -48.59 -6.41 8.21
CA ASN A 187 -48.94 -6.82 6.85
C ASN A 187 -47.70 -6.81 5.95
N ARG A 188 -47.61 -7.78 5.02
CA ARG A 188 -46.52 -7.84 4.02
C ARG A 188 -46.52 -6.61 3.10
N VAL A 189 -47.71 -6.10 2.79
CA VAL A 189 -47.92 -4.81 2.11
C VAL A 189 -48.71 -3.92 3.05
N THR A 190 -48.22 -2.73 3.32
CA THR A 190 -48.92 -1.70 4.10
C THR A 190 -49.13 -0.49 3.21
N GLU A 191 -50.38 -0.12 3.00
CA GLU A 191 -50.77 1.08 2.27
C GLU A 191 -51.00 2.21 3.27
N LEU A 192 -50.47 3.39 2.94
CA LEU A 192 -50.53 4.60 3.76
C LEU A 192 -50.93 5.76 2.85
N PHE A 193 -51.68 6.74 3.37
CA PHE A 193 -52.15 7.88 2.59
C PHE A 193 -51.66 9.17 3.25
N SER A 194 -50.83 9.92 2.53
CA SER A 194 -50.29 11.23 2.94
C SER A 194 -50.86 12.33 2.07
N ARG A 195 -50.95 13.55 2.60
CA ARG A 195 -51.28 14.75 1.80
C ARG A 195 -50.05 15.65 1.65
N THR A 196 -49.81 16.18 0.45
CA THR A 196 -48.74 17.15 0.22
C THR A 196 -49.12 18.53 0.77
N ARG A 197 -48.15 19.44 0.91
CA ARG A 197 -48.43 20.84 1.29
C ARG A 197 -49.34 21.57 0.28
N ASN A 198 -49.46 21.03 -0.93
CA ASN A 198 -50.26 21.59 -2.01
C ASN A 198 -51.68 20.99 -2.05
N GLY A 199 -52.02 20.09 -1.13
CA GLY A 199 -53.34 19.45 -1.03
C GLY A 199 -53.50 18.13 -1.80
N GLU A 200 -52.47 17.68 -2.52
CA GLU A 200 -52.53 16.43 -3.29
C GLU A 200 -52.47 15.20 -2.37
N ASP A 201 -53.36 14.23 -2.60
CA ASP A 201 -53.34 12.94 -1.90
C ASP A 201 -52.36 11.97 -2.57
N VAL A 202 -51.50 11.35 -1.75
CA VAL A 202 -50.40 10.47 -2.18
C VAL A 202 -50.54 9.12 -1.50
N LYS A 203 -50.75 8.07 -2.30
CA LYS A 203 -50.74 6.69 -1.83
C LYS A 203 -49.30 6.18 -1.74
N ILE A 204 -48.86 5.84 -0.53
CA ILE A 204 -47.56 5.25 -0.24
C ILE A 204 -47.75 3.74 -0.02
N THR A 205 -46.97 2.92 -0.72
CA THR A 205 -47.05 1.46 -0.62
C THR A 205 -45.74 0.90 -0.06
N VAL A 206 -45.78 0.40 1.17
CA VAL A 206 -44.64 -0.17 1.90
C VAL A 206 -44.70 -1.69 1.81
N THR A 207 -43.81 -2.30 1.02
CA THR A 207 -43.81 -3.75 0.74
C THR A 207 -42.59 -4.43 1.34
N LEU A 208 -42.78 -5.44 2.19
CA LEU A 208 -41.69 -6.25 2.76
C LEU A 208 -40.99 -7.02 1.63
N THR A 209 -39.71 -6.72 1.41
CA THR A 209 -38.88 -7.38 0.40
C THR A 209 -38.01 -8.49 0.98
N ASN A 210 -37.33 -8.24 2.11
CA ASN A 210 -36.40 -9.21 2.71
C ASN A 210 -36.47 -9.16 4.24
N GLU A 211 -36.28 -10.33 4.86
CA GLU A 211 -35.94 -10.46 6.29
C GLU A 211 -34.45 -10.77 6.37
N LEU A 212 -33.66 -9.81 6.83
CA LEU A 212 -32.20 -9.88 6.77
C LEU A 212 -31.64 -10.39 8.12
N PRO A 213 -30.92 -11.52 8.14
CA PRO A 213 -30.23 -11.97 9.35
C PRO A 213 -29.06 -11.03 9.69
N PRO A 214 -28.60 -10.99 10.96
CA PRO A 214 -27.53 -10.11 11.42
C PRO A 214 -26.25 -10.18 10.56
N THR A 215 -25.90 -11.38 10.11
CA THR A 215 -24.69 -11.70 9.36
C THR A 215 -24.77 -11.33 7.87
N SER A 216 -25.94 -10.94 7.37
CA SER A 216 -26.13 -10.67 5.94
C SER A 216 -25.33 -9.44 5.46
N PRO A 217 -24.80 -9.46 4.22
CA PRO A 217 -24.09 -8.33 3.61
C PRO A 217 -24.79 -6.96 3.77
N THR A 218 -26.09 -6.92 3.52
CA THR A 218 -26.90 -5.70 3.63
C THR A 218 -27.02 -5.23 5.07
N CYS A 219 -27.12 -6.17 6.04
CA CYS A 219 -27.17 -5.84 7.45
C CYS A 219 -25.81 -5.33 7.99
N LEU A 220 -24.69 -5.92 7.56
CA LEU A 220 -23.35 -5.39 7.88
C LEU A 220 -23.16 -3.96 7.35
N HIS A 221 -23.61 -3.68 6.13
CA HIS A 221 -23.61 -2.31 5.61
C HIS A 221 -24.50 -1.37 6.44
N PHE A 222 -25.69 -1.84 6.83
CA PHE A 222 -26.61 -1.11 7.70
C PHE A 222 -25.99 -0.78 9.07
N TYR A 223 -25.30 -1.71 9.74
CA TYR A 223 -24.61 -1.42 11.00
C TYR A 223 -23.56 -0.31 10.84
N ASN A 224 -22.82 -0.28 9.72
CA ASN A 224 -21.90 0.82 9.42
C ASN A 224 -22.64 2.15 9.14
N ILE A 225 -23.88 2.14 8.65
CA ILE A 225 -24.71 3.36 8.55
C ILE A 225 -25.11 3.85 9.94
N ILE A 226 -25.63 2.97 10.80
CA ILE A 226 -26.03 3.32 12.18
C ILE A 226 -24.82 3.83 12.97
N PHE A 227 -23.69 3.13 12.96
CA PHE A 227 -22.49 3.58 13.67
C PHE A 227 -22.04 4.98 13.22
N ARG A 228 -22.10 5.28 11.92
CA ARG A 228 -21.83 6.62 11.36
C ARG A 228 -22.86 7.68 11.74
N ARG A 229 -24.07 7.30 12.19
CA ARG A 229 -25.05 8.19 12.84
C ARG A 229 -24.61 8.47 14.29
N LEU A 230 -24.26 7.44 15.05
CA LEU A 230 -23.81 7.58 16.46
C LEU A 230 -22.60 8.52 16.57
N LEU A 231 -21.59 8.35 15.71
CA LEU A 231 -20.40 9.23 15.70
C LEU A 231 -20.76 10.71 15.47
N LYS A 232 -21.82 11.01 14.71
CA LYS A 232 -22.30 12.39 14.50
C LYS A 232 -23.09 12.93 15.69
N MET A 233 -23.80 12.07 16.41
CA MET A 233 -24.50 12.44 17.66
C MET A 233 -23.47 12.81 18.73
N LEU A 234 -22.33 12.11 18.78
CA LEU A 234 -21.14 12.48 19.57
C LEU A 234 -20.37 13.72 19.03
N ASN A 235 -20.98 14.53 18.16
CA ASN A 235 -20.40 15.73 17.53
C ASN A 235 -19.07 15.54 16.76
N LEU A 236 -18.70 14.29 16.41
CA LEU A 236 -17.49 14.02 15.63
C LEU A 236 -17.70 14.37 14.15
N GLN A 237 -16.75 15.12 13.58
CA GLN A 237 -16.79 15.58 12.20
C GLN A 237 -16.18 14.56 11.25
N GLN A 238 -16.92 14.22 10.20
CA GLN A 238 -16.48 13.27 9.18
C GLN A 238 -15.52 13.94 8.19
N ILE A 239 -14.25 13.50 8.16
CA ILE A 239 -13.28 13.89 7.15
C ILE A 239 -12.83 12.66 6.36
N GLY A 240 -13.30 12.55 5.12
CA GLY A 240 -13.13 11.36 4.29
C GLY A 240 -13.91 10.16 4.84
N ARG A 241 -13.19 9.09 5.20
CA ARG A 241 -13.76 7.87 5.80
C ARG A 241 -13.71 7.85 7.34
N ASN A 242 -13.06 8.84 7.96
CA ASN A 242 -12.74 8.85 9.38
C ASN A 242 -13.50 9.99 10.10
N TYR A 243 -13.61 9.89 11.42
CA TYR A 243 -14.33 10.86 12.26
C TYR A 243 -13.35 11.49 13.25
N TYR A 244 -13.41 12.81 13.42
CA TYR A 244 -12.46 13.57 14.23
C TYR A 244 -13.19 14.51 15.18
N ASN A 245 -12.60 14.76 16.36
CA ASN A 245 -13.12 15.73 17.31
C ASN A 245 -12.46 17.10 17.07
N PRO A 246 -13.18 18.12 16.55
CA PRO A 246 -12.64 19.47 16.43
C PRO A 246 -12.61 20.23 17.77
N GLY A 247 -13.34 19.76 18.80
CA GLY A 247 -13.46 20.39 20.11
C GLY A 247 -12.33 20.07 21.09
N ASP A 248 -11.44 19.13 20.75
CA ASP A 248 -10.24 18.79 21.52
C ASP A 248 -8.97 18.80 20.61
N PRO A 249 -8.56 19.97 20.09
CA PRO A 249 -7.45 20.08 19.16
C PRO A 249 -6.09 20.13 19.89
N VAL A 250 -5.17 19.25 19.52
CA VAL A 250 -3.78 19.30 20.02
C VAL A 250 -2.96 20.26 19.16
N SER A 251 -2.54 21.39 19.74
CA SER A 251 -1.69 22.38 19.07
C SER A 251 -0.20 21.99 19.12
N ILE A 252 0.52 22.28 18.05
CA ILE A 252 1.99 22.18 17.96
C ILE A 252 2.51 23.55 17.46
N PRO A 253 2.65 24.54 18.37
CA PRO A 253 2.85 25.95 17.99
C PRO A 253 4.13 26.19 17.18
N ASN A 254 5.23 25.55 17.57
CA ASN A 254 6.56 25.68 16.94
C ASN A 254 6.56 25.41 15.43
N HIS A 255 5.59 24.65 14.92
CA HIS A 255 5.48 24.25 13.52
C HIS A 255 4.20 24.78 12.85
N ARG A 256 3.41 25.62 13.54
CA ARG A 256 2.07 26.06 13.13
C ARG A 256 1.16 24.89 12.71
N LEU A 257 1.20 23.79 13.47
CA LEU A 257 0.36 22.61 13.21
C LEU A 257 -0.69 22.42 14.29
N MET A 258 -1.80 21.85 13.90
CA MET A 258 -2.86 21.38 14.78
C MET A 258 -3.18 19.92 14.43
N VAL A 259 -3.45 19.10 15.44
CA VAL A 259 -3.80 17.69 15.29
C VAL A 259 -5.16 17.47 15.91
N TRP A 260 -6.14 17.09 15.09
CA TRP A 260 -7.44 16.63 15.60
C TRP A 260 -7.37 15.12 15.87
N PRO A 261 -7.63 14.68 17.11
CA PRO A 261 -7.80 13.28 17.44
C PRO A 261 -9.11 12.76 16.83
N GLY A 262 -9.21 11.45 16.68
CA GLY A 262 -10.35 10.83 16.01
C GLY A 262 -10.19 9.33 15.86
N PHE A 263 -11.10 8.74 15.09
CA PHE A 263 -11.26 7.31 14.98
C PHE A 263 -11.47 6.87 13.53
N THR A 264 -10.84 5.75 13.16
CA THR A 264 -11.25 4.91 12.04
C THR A 264 -12.12 3.78 12.58
N SER A 265 -13.19 3.43 11.88
CA SER A 265 -14.12 2.39 12.34
C SER A 265 -14.67 1.57 11.17
N SER A 266 -14.86 0.27 11.39
CA SER A 266 -15.60 -0.64 10.49
C SER A 266 -16.27 -1.74 11.29
N ILE A 267 -17.56 -1.98 11.04
CA ILE A 267 -18.31 -3.11 11.60
C ILE A 267 -18.37 -4.23 10.56
N LEU A 268 -17.97 -5.44 10.97
CA LEU A 268 -17.79 -6.58 10.07
C LEU A 268 -18.14 -7.89 10.77
N GLN A 269 -18.54 -8.90 9.99
CA GLN A 269 -18.50 -10.29 10.46
C GLN A 269 -17.04 -10.74 10.54
N TYR A 270 -16.71 -11.42 11.63
CA TYR A 270 -15.45 -12.13 11.83
C TYR A 270 -15.75 -13.58 12.25
N GLU A 271 -14.70 -14.37 12.49
CA GLU A 271 -14.81 -15.82 12.74
C GLU A 271 -15.87 -16.21 13.80
N GLU A 272 -15.95 -15.49 14.92
CA GLU A 272 -16.86 -15.81 16.03
C GLU A 272 -18.12 -14.93 16.10
N SER A 273 -18.03 -13.67 15.67
CA SER A 273 -19.07 -12.67 15.92
C SER A 273 -18.94 -11.45 15.02
N ILE A 274 -20.00 -10.63 15.00
CA ILE A 274 -19.96 -9.30 14.39
C ILE A 274 -19.23 -8.36 15.35
N MET A 275 -18.23 -7.65 14.85
CA MET A 275 -17.40 -6.77 15.69
C MET A 275 -17.16 -5.42 15.03
N LEU A 276 -17.07 -4.39 15.87
CA LEU A 276 -16.50 -3.09 15.55
C LEU A 276 -14.98 -3.16 15.69
N CYS A 277 -14.25 -3.05 14.58
CA CYS A 277 -12.84 -2.67 14.61
C CYS A 277 -12.74 -1.14 14.69
N ALA A 278 -12.11 -0.60 15.72
CA ALA A 278 -11.87 0.84 15.89
C ALA A 278 -10.40 1.14 16.18
N ASP A 279 -9.78 2.13 15.52
CA ASP A 279 -8.40 2.56 15.81
C ASP A 279 -8.30 4.09 15.84
N VAL A 280 -7.34 4.61 16.61
CA VAL A 280 -7.05 6.04 16.74
C VAL A 280 -6.47 6.58 15.44
N SER A 281 -7.15 7.59 14.89
CA SER A 281 -6.78 8.35 13.72
C SER A 281 -6.43 9.78 14.10
N HIS A 282 -5.46 10.38 13.41
CA HIS A 282 -5.06 11.77 13.64
C HIS A 282 -5.15 12.56 12.34
N LYS A 283 -5.90 13.65 12.31
CA LYS A 283 -5.93 14.58 11.17
C LYS A 283 -5.01 15.75 11.48
N VAL A 284 -3.90 15.85 10.74
CA VAL A 284 -3.02 17.02 10.81
C VAL A 284 -3.59 18.13 9.93
N LEU A 285 -3.67 19.32 10.50
CA LEU A 285 -4.10 20.56 9.88
C LEU A 285 -2.96 21.59 10.01
N ARG A 286 -2.83 22.47 9.01
CA ARG A 286 -1.93 23.62 9.09
C ARG A 286 -2.68 24.80 9.69
N GLY A 287 -2.02 25.55 10.57
CA GLY A 287 -2.53 26.80 11.13
C GLY A 287 -2.60 27.92 10.08
N GLU A 288 -1.79 27.80 9.02
CA GLU A 288 -1.76 28.68 7.86
C GLU A 288 -2.98 28.44 6.95
N THR A 289 -3.57 29.54 6.48
CA THR A 289 -4.60 29.59 5.45
C THR A 289 -3.99 29.34 4.07
N VAL A 290 -4.83 29.21 3.03
CA VAL A 290 -4.33 29.19 1.65
C VAL A 290 -3.78 30.58 1.29
N LEU A 291 -4.40 31.66 1.76
CA LEU A 291 -3.95 33.03 1.53
C LEU A 291 -2.54 33.28 2.10
N ASP A 292 -2.25 32.83 3.33
CA ASP A 292 -0.91 32.92 3.94
C ASP A 292 0.17 32.26 3.06
N VAL A 293 -0.16 31.10 2.50
CA VAL A 293 0.74 30.36 1.60
C VAL A 293 0.90 31.08 0.27
N MET A 294 -0.15 31.69 -0.26
CA MET A 294 -0.08 32.51 -1.46
C MET A 294 0.82 33.74 -1.26
N HIS A 295 0.65 34.50 -0.16
CA HIS A 295 1.58 35.59 0.16
C HIS A 295 3.03 35.10 0.33
N SER A 296 3.23 33.97 1.02
CA SER A 296 4.58 33.39 1.19
C SER A 296 5.22 32.97 -0.14
N LEU A 297 4.44 32.45 -1.10
CA LEU A 297 4.91 32.13 -2.44
C LEU A 297 5.22 33.40 -3.25
N HIS A 298 4.34 34.41 -3.19
CA HIS A 298 4.55 35.70 -3.87
C HIS A 298 5.88 36.34 -3.48
N SER A 299 6.17 36.42 -2.17
CA SER A 299 7.45 36.93 -1.64
C SER A 299 8.68 36.09 -2.01
N GLN A 300 8.52 34.84 -2.45
CA GLN A 300 9.63 33.94 -2.82
C GLN A 300 9.95 33.92 -4.32
N VAL A 301 8.95 34.06 -5.20
CA VAL A 301 9.14 33.90 -6.66
C VAL A 301 8.87 35.15 -7.49
N GLY A 302 8.31 36.20 -6.90
CA GLY A 302 7.89 37.41 -7.62
C GLY A 302 6.65 37.21 -8.49
N GLU A 303 6.11 38.31 -9.00
CA GLU A 303 4.79 38.35 -9.66
C GLU A 303 4.72 37.47 -10.93
N GLU A 304 5.74 37.53 -11.80
CA GLU A 304 5.77 36.79 -13.09
C GLU A 304 5.52 35.28 -12.94
N ARG A 305 6.03 34.67 -11.86
CA ARG A 305 5.95 33.22 -11.62
C ARG A 305 4.97 32.84 -10.53
N PHE A 306 4.29 33.82 -9.94
CA PHE A 306 3.41 33.62 -8.79
C PHE A 306 2.20 32.73 -9.14
N ARG A 307 1.49 33.04 -10.23
CA ARG A 307 0.29 32.30 -10.65
C ARG A 307 0.61 30.82 -10.94
N ASP A 308 1.63 30.57 -11.76
CA ASP A 308 2.10 29.21 -12.10
C ASP A 308 2.56 28.42 -10.88
N THR A 309 3.29 29.07 -9.96
CA THR A 309 3.79 28.42 -8.74
C THR A 309 2.64 28.06 -7.80
N CYS A 310 1.65 28.95 -7.65
CA CYS A 310 0.42 28.69 -6.90
C CYS A 310 -0.38 27.54 -7.51
N ALA A 311 -0.63 27.55 -8.82
CA ALA A 311 -1.31 26.45 -9.51
C ALA A 311 -0.61 25.11 -9.26
N LYS A 312 0.72 25.08 -9.38
CA LYS A 312 1.54 23.87 -9.21
C LYS A 312 1.63 23.34 -7.77
N GLU A 313 1.65 24.20 -6.76
CA GLU A 313 1.76 23.79 -5.34
C GLU A 313 0.39 23.61 -4.66
N LEU A 314 -0.70 24.23 -5.15
CA LEU A 314 -2.03 24.21 -4.52
C LEU A 314 -3.08 23.33 -5.22
N ILE A 315 -3.08 23.24 -6.56
CA ILE A 315 -4.10 22.45 -7.27
C ILE A 315 -3.94 20.96 -6.96
N GLY A 316 -5.06 20.29 -6.68
CA GLY A 316 -5.13 18.92 -6.22
C GLY A 316 -5.00 18.74 -4.70
N LEU A 317 -4.61 19.77 -3.94
CA LEU A 317 -4.61 19.71 -2.47
C LEU A 317 -6.03 19.71 -1.89
N ILE A 318 -6.15 19.19 -0.67
CA ILE A 318 -7.39 19.17 0.10
C ILE A 318 -7.33 20.23 1.20
N VAL A 319 -8.22 21.22 1.10
CA VAL A 319 -8.45 22.27 2.09
C VAL A 319 -9.57 21.89 3.06
N LEU A 320 -9.56 22.49 4.25
CA LEU A 320 -10.63 22.47 5.24
C LEU A 320 -11.15 23.90 5.43
N THR A 321 -12.45 24.09 5.32
CA THR A 321 -13.12 25.37 5.59
C THR A 321 -13.52 25.44 7.06
N ARG A 322 -12.90 26.36 7.84
CA ARG A 322 -13.03 26.39 9.31
C ARG A 322 -14.47 26.65 9.80
N TYR A 323 -15.24 27.43 9.05
CA TYR A 323 -16.59 27.86 9.39
C TYR A 323 -17.67 26.76 9.32
N ASN A 324 -17.38 25.62 8.69
CA ASN A 324 -18.33 24.51 8.57
C ASN A 324 -17.68 23.11 8.65
N ASN A 325 -16.36 23.05 8.91
CA ASN A 325 -15.54 21.84 8.99
C ASN A 325 -15.63 20.89 7.78
N ARG A 326 -15.95 21.41 6.59
CA ARG A 326 -15.98 20.63 5.35
C ARG A 326 -14.63 20.65 4.65
N THR A 327 -14.33 19.57 3.94
CA THR A 327 -13.12 19.49 3.11
C THR A 327 -13.43 19.50 1.63
N TYR A 328 -12.67 20.28 0.89
CA TYR A 328 -12.80 20.45 -0.56
C TYR A 328 -11.44 20.19 -1.22
N ARG A 329 -11.46 19.74 -2.48
CA ARG A 329 -10.25 19.64 -3.29
C ARG A 329 -10.15 20.91 -4.14
N ILE A 330 -9.01 21.59 -4.12
CA ILE A 330 -8.72 22.65 -5.08
C ILE A 330 -8.58 21.98 -6.45
N ASP A 331 -9.48 22.27 -7.37
CA ASP A 331 -9.39 21.79 -8.75
C ASP A 331 -8.89 22.90 -9.70
N ASP A 332 -9.12 24.17 -9.35
CA ASP A 332 -8.55 25.34 -10.03
C ASP A 332 -8.46 26.57 -9.11
N ILE A 333 -7.81 27.65 -9.56
CA ILE A 333 -7.78 28.98 -8.92
C ILE A 333 -8.25 30.01 -9.94
N ASN A 334 -9.37 30.68 -9.68
CA ASN A 334 -9.85 31.76 -10.53
C ASN A 334 -9.25 33.09 -10.05
N TRP A 335 -8.42 33.69 -10.91
CA TRP A 335 -7.70 34.93 -10.65
C TRP A 335 -8.48 36.19 -11.03
N ASP A 336 -9.54 36.05 -11.81
CA ASP A 336 -10.36 37.16 -12.33
C ASP A 336 -11.60 37.42 -11.44
N SER A 337 -11.80 36.59 -10.42
CA SER A 337 -12.86 36.69 -9.42
C SER A 337 -12.29 36.81 -8.01
N ASN A 338 -12.97 37.57 -7.16
CA ASN A 338 -12.53 37.96 -5.81
C ASN A 338 -13.75 38.03 -4.84
N PRO A 339 -13.56 38.19 -3.52
CA PRO A 339 -14.66 38.28 -2.54
C PRO A 339 -15.75 39.33 -2.78
N MET A 340 -15.51 40.36 -3.59
CA MET A 340 -16.53 41.36 -3.97
C MET A 340 -17.47 40.84 -5.07
N GLY A 341 -17.08 39.80 -5.80
CA GLY A 341 -17.91 39.16 -6.81
C GLY A 341 -19.20 38.56 -6.25
N THR A 342 -20.24 38.53 -7.07
CA THR A 342 -21.56 37.98 -6.72
C THR A 342 -21.75 36.54 -7.20
N PHE A 343 -22.65 35.83 -6.54
CA PHE A 343 -23.17 34.55 -7.01
C PHE A 343 -24.65 34.42 -6.71
N ARG A 344 -25.35 33.59 -7.49
CA ARG A 344 -26.78 33.33 -7.32
C ARG A 344 -27.02 32.22 -6.30
N LYS A 345 -27.79 32.53 -5.26
CA LYS A 345 -28.22 31.60 -4.21
C LYS A 345 -29.30 30.64 -4.72
N SER A 346 -29.58 29.60 -3.94
CA SER A 346 -30.64 28.62 -4.23
C SER A 346 -32.07 29.16 -4.17
N ASP A 347 -32.26 30.33 -3.55
CA ASP A 347 -33.53 31.09 -3.54
C ASP A 347 -33.64 32.05 -4.76
N GLY A 348 -32.66 32.03 -5.66
CA GLY A 348 -32.63 32.84 -6.87
C GLY A 348 -32.07 34.25 -6.70
N ALA A 349 -31.82 34.71 -5.46
CA ALA A 349 -31.25 36.03 -5.18
C ALA A 349 -29.73 36.04 -5.44
N GLU A 350 -29.19 37.19 -5.89
CA GLU A 350 -27.75 37.41 -5.94
C GLU A 350 -27.21 37.97 -4.62
N ILE A 351 -25.98 37.60 -4.29
CA ILE A 351 -25.27 38.06 -3.10
C ILE A 351 -23.76 38.08 -3.37
N SER A 352 -23.02 39.04 -2.80
CA SER A 352 -21.55 39.00 -2.82
C SER A 352 -21.01 37.90 -1.89
N PHE A 353 -19.78 37.42 -2.13
CA PHE A 353 -19.17 36.48 -1.17
C PHE A 353 -18.98 37.14 0.20
N LEU A 354 -18.54 38.40 0.25
CA LEU A 354 -18.47 39.21 1.48
C LEU A 354 -19.77 39.17 2.29
N GLU A 355 -20.90 39.56 1.68
CA GLU A 355 -22.19 39.55 2.37
C GLU A 355 -22.65 38.15 2.74
N TYR A 356 -22.39 37.15 1.91
CA TYR A 356 -22.75 35.77 2.21
C TYR A 356 -22.03 35.26 3.46
N TYR A 357 -20.71 35.43 3.54
CA TYR A 357 -19.94 34.98 4.71
C TYR A 357 -20.29 35.77 5.97
N LYS A 358 -20.58 37.08 5.85
CA LYS A 358 -21.05 37.91 6.97
C LYS A 358 -22.44 37.49 7.45
N LYS A 359 -23.42 37.33 6.55
CA LYS A 359 -24.81 36.97 6.92
C LYS A 359 -24.96 35.52 7.36
N GLN A 360 -24.24 34.57 6.74
CA GLN A 360 -24.43 33.14 6.99
C GLN A 360 -23.55 32.59 8.12
N TYR A 361 -22.37 33.18 8.35
CA TYR A 361 -21.37 32.67 9.28
C TYR A 361 -20.82 33.72 10.26
N ASN A 362 -21.24 34.99 10.16
CA ASN A 362 -20.69 36.13 10.90
C ASN A 362 -19.17 36.27 10.77
N ILE A 363 -18.68 36.15 9.53
CA ILE A 363 -17.25 36.27 9.19
C ILE A 363 -17.04 37.47 8.27
N ASP A 364 -16.13 38.35 8.67
CA ASP A 364 -15.56 39.40 7.81
C ASP A 364 -14.34 38.82 7.07
N ILE A 365 -14.16 39.19 5.80
CA ILE A 365 -13.02 38.78 4.97
C ILE A 365 -12.05 39.97 4.91
N GLY A 366 -10.80 39.76 5.31
CA GLY A 366 -9.80 40.82 5.43
C GLY A 366 -9.24 41.31 4.09
N ASP A 367 -8.99 40.42 3.13
CA ASP A 367 -8.50 40.80 1.79
C ASP A 367 -9.63 40.69 0.74
N PRO A 368 -10.26 41.80 0.31
CA PRO A 368 -11.30 41.78 -0.72
C PRO A 368 -10.76 41.59 -2.15
N LYS A 369 -9.44 41.63 -2.36
CA LYS A 369 -8.78 41.48 -3.67
C LYS A 369 -8.17 40.09 -3.90
N GLN A 370 -8.13 39.22 -2.89
CA GLN A 370 -7.64 37.85 -3.04
C GLN A 370 -8.43 37.10 -4.15
N PRO A 371 -7.77 36.20 -4.91
CA PRO A 371 -8.45 35.35 -5.88
C PRO A 371 -9.35 34.32 -5.19
N VAL A 372 -10.15 33.57 -5.95
CA VAL A 372 -11.03 32.52 -5.39
C VAL A 372 -10.62 31.11 -5.81
N LEU A 373 -10.76 30.15 -4.90
CA LEU A 373 -10.48 28.74 -5.17
C LEU A 373 -11.72 28.06 -5.76
N ILE A 374 -11.50 27.22 -6.77
CA ILE A 374 -12.55 26.46 -7.44
C ILE A 374 -12.45 24.99 -7.03
N SER A 375 -13.55 24.44 -6.52
CA SER A 375 -13.70 23.01 -6.24
C SER A 375 -14.85 22.43 -7.05
N GLN A 376 -14.55 21.43 -7.88
CA GLN A 376 -15.54 20.82 -8.77
C GLN A 376 -16.21 19.64 -8.06
N LEU A 377 -17.49 19.78 -7.72
CA LEU A 377 -18.25 18.67 -7.12
C LEU A 377 -18.42 17.54 -8.14
N LYS A 378 -17.65 16.45 -7.94
CA LYS A 378 -17.67 15.30 -8.85
C LYS A 378 -19.07 14.68 -8.96
N LYS A 379 -19.50 14.45 -10.21
CA LYS A 379 -20.84 13.98 -10.62
C LYS A 379 -21.45 12.94 -9.67
N SER A 380 -22.38 13.40 -8.84
CA SER A 380 -23.24 12.54 -8.02
C SER A 380 -24.70 12.94 -8.23
N ARG A 381 -25.37 12.27 -9.19
CA ARG A 381 -26.82 12.29 -9.45
C ARG A 381 -27.52 13.63 -9.16
N ASN A 382 -27.58 14.46 -10.20
CA ASN A 382 -28.46 15.62 -10.38
C ASN A 382 -28.06 16.93 -9.66
N LEU A 383 -26.79 17.05 -9.23
CA LEU A 383 -26.17 18.35 -8.93
C LEU A 383 -24.80 18.43 -9.61
N GLU A 384 -24.73 19.15 -10.72
CA GLU A 384 -23.49 19.82 -11.12
C GLU A 384 -23.38 21.10 -10.29
N GLY A 385 -22.17 21.38 -9.78
CA GLY A 385 -21.99 22.48 -8.84
C GLY A 385 -20.52 22.82 -8.66
N THR A 386 -20.12 23.93 -9.26
CA THR A 386 -18.85 24.59 -8.95
C THR A 386 -18.98 25.21 -7.56
N VAL A 387 -18.13 24.81 -6.62
CA VAL A 387 -18.04 25.46 -5.31
C VAL A 387 -16.88 26.45 -5.34
N VAL A 388 -17.19 27.71 -5.09
CA VAL A 388 -16.21 28.79 -4.97
C VAL A 388 -15.88 29.01 -3.48
N LEU A 389 -14.60 29.06 -3.14
CA LEU A 389 -14.10 29.18 -1.78
C LEU A 389 -13.10 30.33 -1.66
N ILE A 390 -13.07 30.99 -0.51
CA ILE A 390 -12.17 32.10 -0.24
C ILE A 390 -10.86 31.56 0.39
N PRO A 391 -9.66 31.84 -0.17
CA PRO A 391 -8.38 31.35 0.33
C PRO A 391 -8.13 31.60 1.82
N GLU A 392 -8.49 32.77 2.33
CA GLU A 392 -8.39 33.18 3.73
C GLU A 392 -9.18 32.25 4.68
N LEU A 393 -10.33 31.75 4.23
CA LEU A 393 -11.22 30.91 5.04
C LEU A 393 -10.88 29.40 4.92
N CYS A 394 -9.88 29.06 4.11
CA CYS A 394 -9.45 27.70 3.80
C CYS A 394 -8.10 27.39 4.47
N SER A 395 -8.02 26.32 5.27
CA SER A 395 -6.75 25.81 5.80
C SER A 395 -6.28 24.57 5.05
N LEU A 396 -4.98 24.48 4.77
CA LEU A 396 -4.41 23.32 4.10
C LEU A 396 -4.35 22.10 5.05
N THR A 397 -4.73 20.93 4.54
CA THR A 397 -4.73 19.69 5.35
C THR A 397 -3.59 18.74 5.00
N GLY A 398 -3.12 18.01 6.01
CA GLY A 398 -1.99 17.08 5.87
C GLY A 398 -0.62 17.77 5.89
N LEU A 399 0.39 17.07 5.37
CA LEU A 399 1.79 17.49 5.35
C LEU A 399 2.32 17.46 3.92
N THR A 400 3.01 18.52 3.51
CA THR A 400 3.77 18.58 2.26
C THR A 400 5.01 17.67 2.34
N GLU A 401 5.63 17.35 1.20
CA GLU A 401 6.86 16.54 1.23
C GLU A 401 8.02 17.27 1.93
N LYS A 402 8.13 18.60 1.76
CA LYS A 402 9.07 19.46 2.49
C LYS A 402 8.92 19.23 4.01
N MET A 403 7.70 19.31 4.54
CA MET A 403 7.37 19.07 5.95
C MET A 403 7.67 17.62 6.40
N ARG A 404 7.40 16.62 5.55
CA ARG A 404 7.71 15.21 5.84
C ARG A 404 9.20 14.91 5.92
N THR A 405 10.03 15.71 5.25
CA THR A 405 11.49 15.62 5.33
C THR A 405 12.11 16.38 6.51
N ASP A 406 11.36 17.27 7.16
CA ASP A 406 11.81 17.95 8.37
C ASP A 406 11.79 16.97 9.57
N PHE A 407 12.97 16.72 10.13
CA PHE A 407 13.12 15.79 11.25
C PHE A 407 12.54 16.32 12.56
N ASN A 408 12.62 17.63 12.82
CA ASN A 408 12.17 18.24 14.07
C ASN A 408 10.64 18.29 14.08
N MET A 409 10.02 18.78 12.99
CA MET A 409 8.57 18.78 12.83
C MET A 409 7.99 17.35 12.95
N MET A 410 8.60 16.38 12.25
CA MET A 410 8.15 14.99 12.31
C MET A 410 8.44 14.28 13.64
N LYS A 411 9.38 14.79 14.46
CA LYS A 411 9.64 14.32 15.83
C LYS A 411 8.55 14.82 16.77
N ASP A 412 8.26 16.12 16.74
CA ASP A 412 7.30 16.73 17.66
C ASP A 412 5.88 16.24 17.35
N LEU A 413 5.51 16.16 16.07
CA LEU A 413 4.27 15.51 15.63
C LEU A 413 4.19 14.01 16.02
N ALA A 414 5.34 13.31 16.07
CA ALA A 414 5.35 11.91 16.47
C ALA A 414 5.04 11.68 17.94
N ILE A 415 5.27 12.66 18.82
CA ILE A 415 4.93 12.58 20.26
C ILE A 415 3.41 12.37 20.41
N HIS A 416 2.61 13.16 19.69
CA HIS A 416 1.16 13.10 19.77
C HIS A 416 0.54 11.96 18.93
N THR A 417 1.17 11.59 17.81
CA THR A 417 0.57 10.61 16.86
C THR A 417 1.03 9.15 17.06
N ARG A 418 2.18 8.89 17.70
CA ARG A 418 2.75 7.53 17.86
C ARG A 418 2.47 6.93 19.24
N LEU A 419 1.18 6.81 19.57
CA LEU A 419 0.69 6.21 20.81
C LEU A 419 1.26 4.79 21.03
N PRO A 420 1.87 4.48 22.20
CA PRO A 420 2.23 3.13 22.64
C PRO A 420 1.00 2.22 22.84
N PRO A 421 1.18 0.88 22.97
CA PRO A 421 0.09 -0.10 23.10
C PRO A 421 -1.01 0.26 24.11
N GLU A 422 -0.65 0.43 25.38
CA GLU A 422 -1.61 0.76 26.45
C GLU A 422 -2.34 2.08 26.20
N GLN A 423 -1.60 3.13 25.79
CA GLN A 423 -2.22 4.42 25.51
C GLN A 423 -3.18 4.31 24.33
N ARG A 424 -2.81 3.62 23.25
CA ARG A 424 -3.69 3.41 22.10
C ARG A 424 -4.96 2.65 22.49
N GLN A 425 -4.85 1.58 23.27
CA GLN A 425 -6.04 0.85 23.72
C GLN A 425 -6.93 1.73 24.62
N ARG A 426 -6.36 2.54 25.52
CA ARG A 426 -7.11 3.52 26.33
C ARG A 426 -7.83 4.56 25.46
N GLU A 427 -7.15 5.13 24.45
CA GLU A 427 -7.77 6.09 23.53
C GLU A 427 -8.91 5.47 22.71
N VAL A 428 -8.79 4.22 22.24
CA VAL A 428 -9.91 3.51 21.59
C VAL A 428 -11.04 3.25 22.59
N GLY A 429 -10.72 2.85 23.83
CA GLY A 429 -11.70 2.68 24.90
C GLY A 429 -12.48 3.96 25.25
N ARG A 430 -11.88 5.15 25.08
CA ARG A 430 -12.59 6.43 25.25
C ARG A 430 -13.77 6.57 24.28
N LEU A 431 -13.65 6.08 23.03
CA LEU A 431 -14.78 6.10 22.08
C LEU A 431 -15.98 5.31 22.63
N LEU A 432 -15.74 4.11 23.16
CA LEU A 432 -16.78 3.26 23.74
C LEU A 432 -17.37 3.91 25.01
N ASN A 433 -16.54 4.55 25.83
CA ASN A 433 -17.02 5.32 26.99
C ASN A 433 -17.89 6.53 26.57
N TYR A 434 -17.58 7.23 25.47
CA TYR A 434 -18.43 8.29 24.93
C TYR A 434 -19.77 7.73 24.43
N ILE A 435 -19.74 6.61 23.68
CA ILE A 435 -20.94 5.91 23.22
C ILE A 435 -21.82 5.50 24.42
N GLN A 436 -21.22 5.05 25.52
CA GLN A 436 -21.94 4.60 26.71
C GLN A 436 -22.53 5.74 27.57
N ARG A 437 -21.86 6.90 27.63
CA ARG A 437 -22.28 8.04 28.48
C ARG A 437 -23.29 8.98 27.82
N ASP A 438 -23.49 8.90 26.51
CA ASP A 438 -24.47 9.72 25.79
C ASP A 438 -25.83 8.98 25.72
N ASP A 439 -26.81 9.47 26.48
CA ASP A 439 -28.15 8.90 26.56
C ASP A 439 -28.86 8.84 25.20
N ASN A 440 -28.59 9.78 24.29
CA ASN A 440 -29.20 9.78 22.95
C ASN A 440 -28.60 8.66 22.10
N VAL A 441 -27.29 8.45 22.20
CA VAL A 441 -26.58 7.34 21.53
C VAL A 441 -27.02 5.99 22.08
N GLN A 442 -27.15 5.85 23.40
CA GLN A 442 -27.68 4.63 24.03
C GLN A 442 -29.14 4.37 23.61
N LYS A 443 -29.98 5.41 23.58
CA LYS A 443 -31.37 5.31 23.11
C LYS A 443 -31.47 4.90 21.65
N GLU A 444 -30.66 5.46 20.75
CA GLU A 444 -30.61 5.04 19.34
C GLU A 444 -30.17 3.58 19.20
N LEU A 445 -29.13 3.15 19.92
CA LEU A 445 -28.68 1.75 19.96
C LEU A 445 -29.77 0.79 20.46
N GLY A 446 -30.37 1.09 21.62
CA GLY A 446 -31.43 0.29 22.23
C GLY A 446 -32.71 0.22 21.38
N ASN A 447 -33.07 1.32 20.72
CA ASN A 447 -34.16 1.38 19.75
C ASN A 447 -33.96 0.40 18.59
N TRP A 448 -32.73 0.31 18.07
CA TRP A 448 -32.36 -0.69 17.07
C TRP A 448 -32.15 -2.10 17.66
N GLY A 449 -32.16 -2.27 18.98
CA GLY A 449 -31.94 -3.56 19.65
C GLY A 449 -30.48 -4.03 19.58
N LEU A 450 -29.53 -3.07 19.58
CA LEU A 450 -28.09 -3.28 19.44
C LEU A 450 -27.33 -2.75 20.66
N SER A 451 -26.19 -3.35 20.96
CA SER A 451 -25.28 -2.95 22.04
C SER A 451 -23.83 -3.30 21.70
N PHE A 452 -22.86 -2.66 22.36
CA PHE A 452 -21.44 -3.00 22.23
C PHE A 452 -20.90 -3.55 23.54
N ASP A 453 -20.05 -4.58 23.47
CA ASP A 453 -19.33 -5.08 24.63
C ASP A 453 -18.33 -4.02 25.13
N TYR A 454 -18.27 -3.82 26.44
CA TYR A 454 -17.37 -2.84 27.08
C TYR A 454 -15.88 -3.22 26.93
N LYS A 455 -15.58 -4.51 27.00
CA LYS A 455 -14.20 -5.02 26.95
C LYS A 455 -13.78 -5.29 25.51
N SER A 456 -12.56 -4.89 25.18
CA SER A 456 -11.93 -5.26 23.92
C SER A 456 -11.72 -6.78 23.84
N VAL A 457 -11.90 -7.36 22.67
CA VAL A 457 -11.79 -8.82 22.47
C VAL A 457 -10.38 -9.32 22.76
N ALA A 458 -10.32 -10.27 23.70
CA ALA A 458 -9.13 -11.02 24.09
C ALA A 458 -9.20 -12.44 23.51
N PHE A 459 -8.06 -12.95 23.04
CA PHE A 459 -7.94 -14.25 22.39
C PHE A 459 -6.48 -14.75 22.46
N THR A 460 -6.23 -15.97 22.00
CA THR A 460 -4.89 -16.55 21.97
C THR A 460 -4.35 -16.59 20.54
N GLY A 461 -3.20 -15.96 20.31
CA GLY A 461 -2.41 -16.13 19.09
C GLY A 461 -1.23 -17.08 19.31
N ARG A 462 -0.38 -17.23 18.30
CA ARG A 462 0.86 -18.04 18.38
C ARG A 462 2.07 -17.20 18.00
N VAL A 463 3.21 -17.43 18.63
CA VAL A 463 4.51 -16.87 18.22
C VAL A 463 5.31 -17.99 17.56
N VAL A 464 5.45 -17.94 16.23
CA VAL A 464 6.30 -18.91 15.52
C VAL A 464 7.77 -18.69 15.87
N GLN A 465 8.57 -19.75 15.77
CA GLN A 465 10.00 -19.71 16.09
C GLN A 465 10.73 -18.68 15.20
N GLY A 466 11.72 -17.98 15.78
CA GLY A 466 12.66 -17.17 15.02
C GLY A 466 13.50 -18.03 14.08
N GLU A 467 13.90 -17.46 12.94
CA GLU A 467 14.69 -18.16 11.94
C GLU A 467 16.19 -17.98 12.17
N LYS A 468 16.99 -18.98 11.81
CA LYS A 468 18.46 -18.84 11.80
C LYS A 468 18.92 -18.30 10.46
N ILE A 469 19.93 -17.43 10.50
CA ILE A 469 20.50 -16.79 9.30
C ILE A 469 21.69 -17.60 8.83
N PHE A 470 21.66 -18.06 7.59
CA PHE A 470 22.76 -18.81 6.98
C PHE A 470 23.60 -17.89 6.10
N GLN A 471 24.92 -17.88 6.30
CA GLN A 471 25.82 -16.98 5.60
C GLN A 471 27.20 -17.63 5.40
N SER A 472 27.56 -17.91 4.13
CA SER A 472 28.81 -18.60 3.76
C SER A 472 29.08 -19.89 4.56
N GLY A 473 28.06 -20.74 4.71
CA GLY A 473 28.13 -21.97 5.51
C GLY A 473 27.93 -21.79 7.02
N ASN A 474 28.14 -20.58 7.54
CA ASN A 474 27.91 -20.29 8.96
C ASN A 474 26.42 -20.19 9.27
N MET A 475 26.02 -20.78 10.40
CA MET A 475 24.67 -20.64 10.98
C MET A 475 24.72 -19.59 12.10
N ILE A 476 24.05 -18.46 11.88
CA ILE A 476 24.04 -17.30 12.77
C ILE A 476 22.70 -17.25 13.50
N ASP A 477 22.76 -17.27 14.83
CA ASP A 477 21.62 -17.04 15.71
C ASP A 477 21.54 -15.55 16.09
N TYR A 478 20.34 -15.04 16.34
CA TYR A 478 20.10 -13.66 16.76
C TYR A 478 18.85 -13.60 17.66
N ASN A 479 18.77 -12.61 18.55
CA ASN A 479 17.62 -12.50 19.44
C ASN A 479 16.33 -12.13 18.64
N PRO A 480 15.31 -13.03 18.57
CA PRO A 480 14.12 -12.78 17.76
C PRO A 480 13.29 -11.58 18.24
N GLN A 481 13.43 -11.17 19.51
CA GLN A 481 12.75 -10.00 20.06
C GLN A 481 13.28 -8.68 19.47
N PHE A 482 14.50 -8.64 18.94
CA PHE A 482 15.03 -7.45 18.26
C PHE A 482 14.76 -7.45 16.76
N ALA A 483 14.65 -8.63 16.13
CA ALA A 483 14.45 -8.79 14.69
C ALA A 483 15.53 -8.09 13.84
N ASP A 484 16.78 -8.11 14.30
CA ASP A 484 17.96 -7.48 13.68
C ASP A 484 19.17 -8.39 13.96
N TRP A 485 20.01 -8.60 12.95
CA TRP A 485 21.24 -9.42 13.01
C TRP A 485 22.48 -8.64 12.51
N THR A 486 22.42 -7.30 12.54
CA THR A 486 23.46 -6.42 11.96
C THR A 486 24.81 -6.51 12.69
N LYS A 487 24.86 -6.98 13.94
CA LYS A 487 26.12 -7.17 14.67
C LYS A 487 26.69 -8.56 14.38
N GLU A 488 25.80 -9.53 14.33
CA GLU A 488 26.02 -10.97 14.26
C GLU A 488 26.54 -11.37 12.87
N THR A 489 26.12 -10.68 11.80
CA THR A 489 26.67 -10.85 10.44
C THR A 489 27.91 -10.00 10.15
N ARG A 490 28.48 -9.30 11.14
CA ARG A 490 29.66 -8.44 10.92
C ARG A 490 30.92 -9.30 10.86
N GLY A 491 31.68 -9.14 9.78
CA GLY A 491 32.96 -9.82 9.59
C GLY A 491 32.84 -11.26 9.07
N VAL A 492 31.62 -11.71 8.76
CA VAL A 492 31.35 -13.00 8.14
C VAL A 492 31.35 -12.83 6.61
N PRO A 493 32.02 -13.70 5.84
CA PRO A 493 31.96 -13.69 4.37
C PRO A 493 30.53 -13.81 3.83
N LEU A 494 30.26 -13.30 2.63
CA LEU A 494 28.94 -13.39 2.00
C LEU A 494 28.75 -14.75 1.31
N ILE A 495 27.50 -15.22 1.16
CA ILE A 495 27.20 -16.45 0.37
C ILE A 495 27.82 -16.39 -1.03
N ARG A 496 27.73 -15.23 -1.68
CA ARG A 496 28.42 -14.95 -2.94
C ARG A 496 28.86 -13.49 -2.97
N ALA A 497 30.16 -13.28 -2.77
CA ALA A 497 30.81 -12.04 -3.11
C ALA A 497 31.07 -11.98 -4.62
N VAL A 498 30.79 -10.83 -5.25
CA VAL A 498 31.13 -10.55 -6.65
C VAL A 498 32.40 -9.69 -6.65
N PRO A 499 33.49 -10.13 -7.31
CA PRO A 499 34.68 -9.31 -7.50
C PRO A 499 34.33 -8.00 -8.21
N MET A 500 34.99 -6.92 -7.80
CA MET A 500 34.79 -5.59 -8.37
C MET A 500 36.14 -5.08 -8.87
N ASP A 501 36.47 -5.52 -10.08
CA ASP A 501 37.79 -5.36 -10.69
C ASP A 501 37.85 -4.11 -11.60
N ASN A 502 36.77 -3.82 -12.35
CA ASN A 502 36.60 -2.54 -13.08
C ASN A 502 35.33 -1.82 -12.59
N TRP A 503 35.50 -0.67 -11.93
CA TRP A 503 34.39 0.16 -11.44
C TRP A 503 34.73 1.64 -11.44
N LEU A 504 33.71 2.47 -11.67
CA LEU A 504 33.86 3.92 -11.76
C LEU A 504 33.41 4.60 -10.46
N LEU A 505 34.14 5.63 -10.02
CA LEU A 505 33.72 6.53 -8.94
C LEU A 505 33.64 7.98 -9.45
N ILE A 506 32.43 8.46 -9.71
CA ILE A 506 32.18 9.80 -10.21
C ILE A 506 31.86 10.74 -9.04
N HIS A 507 32.61 11.83 -8.90
CA HIS A 507 32.38 12.86 -7.88
C HIS A 507 32.64 14.27 -8.42
N THR A 508 32.11 15.29 -7.75
CA THR A 508 32.49 16.68 -8.03
C THR A 508 33.78 17.06 -7.31
N ARG A 509 34.53 18.06 -7.81
CA ARG A 509 35.76 18.59 -7.17
C ARG A 509 35.65 18.75 -5.65
N ARG A 510 34.60 19.45 -5.20
CA ARG A 510 34.30 19.69 -3.77
C ARG A 510 34.04 18.45 -2.90
N ASN A 511 33.85 17.28 -3.52
CA ASN A 511 33.56 16.01 -2.83
C ASN A 511 34.77 15.04 -2.87
N HIS A 512 35.94 15.48 -3.33
CA HIS A 512 37.13 14.62 -3.48
C HIS A 512 37.54 13.92 -2.18
N ASP A 513 37.68 14.63 -1.06
CA ASP A 513 38.05 14.04 0.23
C ASP A 513 36.99 13.06 0.75
N VAL A 514 35.71 13.36 0.46
CA VAL A 514 34.58 12.51 0.79
C VAL A 514 34.57 11.23 -0.06
N ALA A 515 35.03 11.31 -1.31
CA ALA A 515 35.23 10.18 -2.20
C ALA A 515 36.37 9.28 -1.69
N ASN A 516 37.52 9.86 -1.37
CA ASN A 516 38.66 9.14 -0.77
C ASN A 516 38.29 8.47 0.56
N THR A 517 37.53 9.18 1.41
CA THR A 517 36.99 8.63 2.67
C THR A 517 36.10 7.41 2.43
N LEU A 518 35.25 7.43 1.40
CA LEU A 518 34.44 6.27 1.02
C LEU A 518 35.32 5.12 0.53
N ILE A 519 36.28 5.36 -0.37
CA ILE A 519 37.20 4.34 -0.90
C ILE A 519 37.94 3.64 0.27
N GLN A 520 38.58 4.41 1.14
CA GLN A 520 39.30 3.88 2.30
C GLN A 520 38.39 3.08 3.25
N SER A 521 37.14 3.52 3.43
CA SER A 521 36.18 2.81 4.26
C SER A 521 35.68 1.52 3.61
N LEU A 522 35.54 1.50 2.28
CA LEU A 522 35.18 0.31 1.50
C LEU A 522 36.27 -0.75 1.60
N TYR A 523 37.54 -0.40 1.34
CA TYR A 523 38.67 -1.33 1.48
C TYR A 523 38.81 -1.93 2.89
N LYS A 524 38.38 -1.21 3.94
CA LYS A 524 38.39 -1.72 5.31
C LYS A 524 37.27 -2.72 5.62
N VAL A 525 36.13 -2.66 4.91
CA VAL A 525 34.97 -3.54 5.18
C VAL A 525 34.87 -4.72 4.23
N THR A 526 35.26 -4.57 2.96
CA THR A 526 35.05 -5.59 1.93
C THR A 526 35.87 -6.88 2.05
N PRO A 527 37.12 -6.90 2.57
CA PRO A 527 37.86 -8.16 2.74
C PRO A 527 37.13 -9.15 3.64
N SER A 528 36.58 -8.69 4.78
CA SER A 528 35.80 -9.54 5.69
C SER A 528 34.45 -10.01 5.13
N MET A 529 34.01 -9.46 4.00
CA MET A 529 32.84 -9.92 3.24
C MET A 529 33.22 -10.93 2.13
N GLY A 530 34.51 -11.16 1.89
CA GLY A 530 35.02 -11.90 0.73
C GLY A 530 34.98 -11.12 -0.59
N ILE A 531 34.69 -9.81 -0.58
CA ILE A 531 34.63 -8.99 -1.78
C ILE A 531 36.04 -8.49 -2.13
N ARG A 532 36.63 -9.06 -3.19
CA ARG A 532 37.82 -8.48 -3.85
C ARG A 532 37.44 -7.16 -4.52
N MET A 533 38.16 -6.10 -4.20
CA MET A 533 37.92 -4.75 -4.70
C MET A 533 39.21 -4.14 -5.22
N SER A 534 39.28 -3.91 -6.53
CA SER A 534 40.39 -3.19 -7.17
C SER A 534 40.22 -1.67 -7.04
N ARG A 535 41.24 -0.91 -7.45
CA ARG A 535 41.21 0.56 -7.37
C ARG A 535 40.17 1.14 -8.35
N PRO A 536 39.28 2.03 -7.91
CA PRO A 536 38.30 2.66 -8.81
C PRO A 536 38.98 3.55 -9.83
N ILE A 537 38.36 3.62 -11.01
CA ILE A 537 38.60 4.70 -11.96
C ILE A 537 37.81 5.92 -11.44
N THR A 538 38.50 6.77 -10.70
CA THR A 538 37.92 8.01 -10.15
C THR A 538 37.82 9.08 -11.23
N ILE A 539 36.65 9.71 -11.36
CA ILE A 539 36.38 10.74 -12.38
C ILE A 539 35.77 11.98 -11.71
N GLU A 540 36.40 13.14 -11.92
CA GLU A 540 35.85 14.42 -11.52
C GLU A 540 34.83 14.94 -12.55
N VAL A 541 33.74 15.54 -12.07
CA VAL A 541 32.67 16.09 -12.92
C VAL A 541 32.10 17.38 -12.34
N ASP A 542 31.60 18.27 -13.21
CA ASP A 542 30.78 19.40 -12.78
C ASP A 542 29.48 18.93 -12.09
N ASP A 543 28.94 19.71 -11.16
CA ASP A 543 27.70 19.34 -10.44
C ASP A 543 26.41 19.53 -11.28
N ARG A 544 26.51 19.43 -12.61
CA ARG A 544 25.48 19.60 -13.65
C ARG A 544 25.04 18.25 -14.23
N THR A 545 23.74 18.07 -14.49
CA THR A 545 23.16 16.78 -14.92
C THR A 545 23.76 16.26 -16.24
N GLU A 546 23.99 17.17 -17.18
CA GLU A 546 24.51 16.91 -18.53
C GLU A 546 25.96 16.45 -18.47
N ALA A 547 26.73 16.96 -17.50
CA ALA A 547 28.12 16.56 -17.28
C ALA A 547 28.23 15.12 -16.75
N TYR A 548 27.36 14.73 -15.80
CA TYR A 548 27.26 13.32 -15.38
C TYR A 548 26.90 12.41 -16.57
N LEU A 549 25.90 12.78 -17.39
CA LEU A 549 25.51 11.98 -18.56
C LEU A 549 26.65 11.83 -19.58
N ARG A 550 27.36 12.93 -19.90
CA ARG A 550 28.51 12.90 -20.82
C ARG A 550 29.62 11.97 -20.31
N VAL A 551 29.95 12.04 -19.01
CA VAL A 551 30.94 11.14 -18.39
C VAL A 551 30.50 9.68 -18.50
N LEU A 552 29.22 9.38 -18.24
CA LEU A 552 28.69 8.01 -18.37
C LEU A 552 28.78 7.49 -19.80
N GLN A 553 28.43 8.32 -20.79
CA GLN A 553 28.51 7.98 -22.21
C GLN A 553 29.95 7.74 -22.70
N GLN A 554 30.94 8.44 -22.14
CA GLN A 554 32.34 8.38 -22.58
C GLN A 554 33.20 7.35 -21.83
N ARG A 555 32.79 6.93 -20.63
CA ARG A 555 33.66 6.18 -19.70
C ARG A 555 33.08 4.85 -19.23
N VAL A 556 31.79 4.59 -19.43
CA VAL A 556 31.19 3.28 -19.13
C VAL A 556 31.40 2.35 -20.32
N THR A 557 32.00 1.19 -20.03
CA THR A 557 32.35 0.14 -20.99
C THR A 557 31.59 -1.15 -20.70
N ALA A 558 31.59 -2.11 -21.62
CA ALA A 558 30.88 -3.38 -21.45
C ALA A 558 31.41 -4.24 -20.27
N ASP A 559 32.68 -4.06 -19.89
CA ASP A 559 33.34 -4.72 -18.76
C ASP A 559 33.19 -3.95 -17.43
N THR A 560 32.62 -2.74 -17.42
CA THR A 560 32.36 -1.97 -16.19
C THR A 560 31.40 -2.73 -15.27
N ASN A 561 31.83 -3.09 -14.06
CA ASN A 561 31.04 -3.90 -13.13
C ASN A 561 29.90 -3.08 -12.47
N ILE A 562 30.21 -1.85 -12.06
CA ILE A 562 29.27 -0.93 -11.38
C ILE A 562 29.76 0.53 -11.49
N VAL A 563 28.82 1.47 -11.47
CA VAL A 563 29.11 2.91 -11.38
C VAL A 563 28.66 3.48 -10.04
N VAL A 564 29.57 4.15 -9.32
CA VAL A 564 29.29 4.83 -8.06
C VAL A 564 29.31 6.34 -8.26
N CYS A 565 28.23 7.05 -7.92
CA CYS A 565 28.10 8.49 -8.07
C CYS A 565 27.93 9.19 -6.72
N ILE A 566 28.86 10.07 -6.34
CA ILE A 566 28.74 10.91 -5.16
C ILE A 566 28.04 12.22 -5.53
N LEU A 567 26.78 12.34 -5.08
CA LEU A 567 25.92 13.48 -5.36
C LEU A 567 26.02 14.51 -4.24
N SER A 568 26.24 15.77 -4.61
CA SER A 568 26.40 16.88 -3.67
C SER A 568 25.12 17.21 -2.88
N SER A 569 23.95 16.97 -3.46
CA SER A 569 22.64 17.31 -2.88
C SER A 569 21.57 16.28 -3.24
N SER A 570 20.44 16.32 -2.55
CA SER A 570 19.27 15.48 -2.84
C SER A 570 18.38 16.02 -3.95
N ARG A 571 18.92 16.81 -4.89
CA ARG A 571 18.21 17.18 -6.12
C ARG A 571 17.96 15.91 -6.94
N LYS A 572 16.72 15.76 -7.42
CA LYS A 572 16.23 14.51 -8.02
C LYS A 572 16.63 14.37 -9.50
N ASP A 573 16.74 15.48 -10.22
CA ASP A 573 17.20 15.60 -11.61
C ASP A 573 18.44 14.74 -11.95
N LYS A 574 19.53 14.89 -11.18
CA LYS A 574 20.77 14.14 -11.39
C LYS A 574 20.59 12.65 -11.11
N TYR A 575 19.86 12.31 -10.05
CA TYR A 575 19.58 10.91 -9.71
C TYR A 575 18.74 10.24 -10.81
N ASP A 576 17.70 10.92 -11.28
CA ASP A 576 16.81 10.45 -12.34
C ASP A 576 17.57 10.25 -13.65
N ALA A 577 18.36 11.24 -14.08
CA ALA A 577 19.14 11.15 -15.31
C ALA A 577 20.14 9.99 -15.29
N ILE A 578 20.94 9.87 -14.21
CA ILE A 578 21.90 8.77 -14.02
C ILE A 578 21.16 7.42 -14.01
N LYS A 579 20.04 7.32 -13.27
CA LYS A 579 19.29 6.06 -13.17
C LYS A 579 18.57 5.68 -14.45
N LYS A 580 18.02 6.64 -15.19
CA LYS A 580 17.38 6.40 -16.49
C LYS A 580 18.41 5.84 -17.46
N TYR A 581 19.49 6.58 -17.73
CA TYR A 581 20.53 6.17 -18.66
C TYR A 581 21.13 4.80 -18.32
N LEU A 582 21.50 4.57 -17.05
CA LEU A 582 22.14 3.32 -16.63
C LEU A 582 21.18 2.13 -16.45
N CYS A 583 19.87 2.34 -16.54
CA CYS A 583 18.88 1.25 -16.49
C CYS A 583 18.21 0.98 -17.84
N THR A 584 18.25 1.89 -18.81
CA THR A 584 17.66 1.67 -20.14
C THR A 584 18.72 1.58 -21.25
N ASP A 585 19.58 2.58 -21.35
CA ASP A 585 20.37 2.84 -22.56
C ASP A 585 21.77 2.22 -22.46
N CYS A 586 22.37 2.22 -21.26
CA CYS A 586 23.65 1.56 -20.96
C CYS A 586 23.49 0.71 -19.68
N PRO A 587 23.10 -0.58 -19.79
CA PRO A 587 22.51 -1.34 -18.69
C PRO A 587 23.53 -1.85 -17.66
N ILE A 588 24.07 -0.93 -16.87
CA ILE A 588 25.11 -1.17 -15.85
C ILE A 588 24.56 -0.83 -14.46
N PRO A 589 24.75 -1.70 -13.43
CA PRO A 589 24.30 -1.39 -12.07
C PRO A 589 24.92 -0.10 -11.52
N SER A 590 24.20 0.60 -10.65
CA SER A 590 24.64 1.90 -10.15
C SER A 590 24.27 2.22 -8.69
N GLN A 591 25.19 2.91 -8.02
CA GLN A 591 25.12 3.28 -6.61
C GLN A 591 25.28 4.80 -6.42
N CYS A 592 24.20 5.49 -6.09
CA CYS A 592 24.23 6.92 -5.80
C CYS A 592 24.38 7.14 -4.28
N VAL A 593 25.31 8.00 -3.86
CA VAL A 593 25.57 8.31 -2.45
C VAL A 593 25.55 9.82 -2.24
N LEU A 594 24.76 10.32 -1.27
CA LEU A 594 24.78 11.74 -0.93
C LEU A 594 26.02 12.06 -0.09
N ALA A 595 26.83 13.04 -0.49
CA ALA A 595 28.06 13.45 0.20
C ALA A 595 27.87 13.64 1.71
N ARG A 596 26.80 14.35 2.12
CA ARG A 596 26.40 14.56 3.53
C ARG A 596 26.17 13.30 4.38
N THR A 597 26.05 12.13 3.75
CA THR A 597 25.92 10.82 4.45
C THR A 597 27.29 10.31 4.89
N LEU A 598 28.34 10.65 4.14
CA LEU A 598 29.72 10.22 4.33
C LEU A 598 30.48 11.20 5.25
N SER A 599 30.10 12.48 5.29
CA SER A 599 30.69 13.54 6.15
C SER A 599 30.52 13.34 7.68
N LYS A 600 30.22 12.12 8.16
CA LYS A 600 29.93 11.83 9.58
C LYS A 600 30.83 10.69 10.08
N PRO A 601 32.04 10.99 10.61
CA PRO A 601 33.05 9.99 10.96
C PRO A 601 32.53 8.86 11.87
N GLN A 602 31.73 9.21 12.89
CA GLN A 602 31.13 8.26 13.84
C GLN A 602 30.25 7.16 13.20
N THR A 603 29.84 7.33 11.94
CA THR A 603 28.96 6.39 11.24
C THR A 603 29.51 5.90 9.90
N ILE A 604 30.71 6.33 9.49
CA ILE A 604 31.22 6.07 8.13
C ILE A 604 31.38 4.57 7.84
N MET A 605 31.96 3.80 8.78
CA MET A 605 32.15 2.36 8.63
C MET A 605 30.83 1.63 8.43
N THR A 606 29.82 1.88 9.29
CA THR A 606 28.49 1.28 9.17
C THR A 606 27.77 1.68 7.87
N VAL A 607 28.03 2.88 7.35
CA VAL A 607 27.51 3.33 6.06
C VAL A 607 28.22 2.60 4.91
N ALA A 608 29.55 2.51 4.94
CA ALA A 608 30.35 1.80 3.94
C ALA A 608 30.02 0.31 3.90
N THR A 609 29.85 -0.36 5.05
CA THR A 609 29.35 -1.74 5.13
C THR A 609 28.04 -1.90 4.37
N LYS A 610 27.04 -1.04 4.61
CA LYS A 610 25.74 -1.14 3.95
C LYS A 610 25.80 -0.80 2.45
N ILE A 611 26.66 0.13 2.06
CA ILE A 611 26.93 0.44 0.64
C ILE A 611 27.57 -0.77 -0.06
N ALA A 612 28.58 -1.41 0.54
CA ALA A 612 29.24 -2.60 -0.02
C ALA A 612 28.26 -3.76 -0.21
N LEU A 613 27.44 -4.07 0.80
CA LEU A 613 26.39 -5.09 0.70
C LEU A 613 25.39 -4.78 -0.43
N GLN A 614 24.96 -3.52 -0.55
CA GLN A 614 24.05 -3.06 -1.61
C GLN A 614 24.70 -3.14 -3.01
N MET A 615 25.98 -2.79 -3.14
CA MET A 615 26.75 -2.92 -4.38
C MET A 615 26.90 -4.38 -4.79
N ASN A 616 27.21 -5.28 -3.86
CA ASN A 616 27.30 -6.73 -4.11
C ASN A 616 25.97 -7.29 -4.66
N CYS A 617 24.83 -6.95 -4.03
CA CYS A 617 23.50 -7.35 -4.50
C CYS A 617 23.20 -6.87 -5.93
N LYS A 618 23.60 -5.63 -6.25
CA LYS A 618 23.39 -5.00 -7.55
C LYS A 618 24.18 -5.66 -8.68
N MET A 619 25.30 -6.30 -8.34
CA MET A 619 26.12 -7.07 -9.27
C MET A 619 25.73 -8.56 -9.34
N GLY A 620 24.68 -8.99 -8.62
CA GLY A 620 24.20 -10.38 -8.60
C GLY A 620 24.82 -11.27 -7.50
N GLY A 621 25.42 -10.64 -6.48
CA GLY A 621 25.91 -11.31 -5.29
C GLY A 621 24.81 -11.63 -4.27
N GLU A 622 25.11 -12.55 -3.36
CA GLU A 622 24.16 -13.17 -2.43
C GLU A 622 24.68 -12.95 -1.00
N LEU A 623 23.84 -12.42 -0.11
CA LEU A 623 24.30 -12.04 1.23
C LEU A 623 24.12 -13.16 2.25
N TRP A 624 22.86 -13.47 2.56
CA TRP A 624 22.44 -14.48 3.53
C TRP A 624 21.20 -15.23 3.03
N SER A 625 20.82 -16.30 3.72
CA SER A 625 19.58 -17.06 3.47
C SER A 625 18.94 -17.52 4.78
N VAL A 626 17.74 -18.08 4.68
CA VAL A 626 17.08 -18.85 5.75
C VAL A 626 16.71 -20.23 5.21
N GLU A 627 16.60 -21.22 6.09
CA GLU A 627 16.25 -22.57 5.66
C GLU A 627 14.79 -22.65 5.20
N ILE A 628 14.57 -23.06 3.95
CA ILE A 628 13.24 -23.32 3.38
C ILE A 628 13.24 -24.75 2.80
N PRO A 629 12.59 -25.72 3.47
CA PRO A 629 12.72 -27.13 3.11
C PRO A 629 11.94 -27.54 1.85
N LEU A 630 11.01 -26.69 1.38
CA LEU A 630 10.22 -26.95 0.18
C LEU A 630 11.11 -26.92 -1.07
N LYS A 631 11.21 -28.05 -1.79
CA LYS A 631 12.04 -28.18 -3.00
C LYS A 631 11.33 -27.66 -4.25
N GLN A 632 12.11 -27.17 -5.22
CA GLN A 632 11.66 -26.70 -6.54
C GLN A 632 10.54 -25.63 -6.47
N VAL A 633 10.68 -24.68 -5.53
CA VAL A 633 9.68 -23.63 -5.31
C VAL A 633 10.12 -22.29 -5.87
N MET A 634 9.31 -21.73 -6.77
CA MET A 634 9.39 -20.33 -7.17
C MET A 634 8.52 -19.47 -6.25
N ILE A 635 9.08 -18.39 -5.74
CA ILE A 635 8.34 -17.37 -4.98
C ILE A 635 8.29 -16.10 -5.83
N VAL A 636 7.10 -15.57 -6.05
CA VAL A 636 6.82 -14.38 -6.85
C VAL A 636 6.28 -13.26 -5.95
N GLY A 637 6.68 -12.03 -6.22
CA GLY A 637 6.16 -10.81 -5.60
C GLY A 637 5.70 -9.83 -6.66
N ILE A 638 4.53 -9.22 -6.45
CA ILE A 638 3.95 -8.23 -7.36
C ILE A 638 3.43 -7.04 -6.55
N ASP A 639 3.79 -5.83 -6.95
CA ASP A 639 3.29 -4.58 -6.38
C ASP A 639 3.10 -3.52 -7.47
N CYS A 640 2.14 -2.62 -7.29
CA CYS A 640 1.83 -1.56 -8.25
C CYS A 640 2.13 -0.18 -7.67
N TYR A 641 2.87 0.63 -8.42
CA TYR A 641 3.14 2.02 -8.12
C TYR A 641 2.23 2.94 -8.97
N HIS A 642 1.61 3.93 -8.33
CA HIS A 642 0.79 4.94 -8.99
C HIS A 642 1.27 6.35 -8.61
N ASP A 643 1.52 7.20 -9.61
CA ASP A 643 1.74 8.63 -9.37
C ASP A 643 0.39 9.37 -9.30
N THR A 644 -0.11 9.55 -8.09
CA THR A 644 -1.39 10.24 -7.87
C THR A 644 -1.30 11.76 -8.02
N VAL A 645 -0.10 12.35 -8.12
CA VAL A 645 0.12 13.80 -8.10
C VAL A 645 0.28 14.34 -9.51
N THR A 646 1.17 13.76 -10.31
CA THR A 646 1.45 14.25 -11.68
C THR A 646 0.52 13.65 -12.74
N GLY A 647 -0.26 12.62 -12.38
CA GLY A 647 -1.17 11.94 -13.29
C GLY A 647 -0.51 11.02 -14.31
N ARG A 648 0.76 10.66 -14.10
CA ARG A 648 1.53 9.74 -14.95
C ARG A 648 1.00 8.29 -14.89
N GLN A 649 1.53 7.47 -15.81
CA GLN A 649 1.30 6.03 -15.92
C GLN A 649 1.56 5.27 -14.61
N SER A 650 0.86 4.15 -14.45
CA SER A 650 1.12 3.20 -13.36
C SER A 650 2.27 2.28 -13.73
N VAL A 651 2.97 1.71 -12.75
CA VAL A 651 4.02 0.71 -13.00
C VAL A 651 3.82 -0.48 -12.09
N ALA A 652 3.65 -1.66 -12.69
CA ALA A 652 3.68 -2.93 -11.97
C ALA A 652 5.13 -3.45 -11.91
N GLY A 653 5.59 -3.81 -10.71
CA GLY A 653 6.84 -4.53 -10.51
C GLY A 653 6.55 -6.01 -10.30
N PHE A 654 7.24 -6.88 -11.04
CA PHE A 654 7.20 -8.33 -10.90
C PHE A 654 8.60 -8.82 -10.53
N VAL A 655 8.71 -9.60 -9.46
CA VAL A 655 9.97 -10.18 -8.98
C VAL A 655 9.76 -11.66 -8.65
N SER A 656 10.67 -12.54 -9.04
CA SER A 656 10.59 -13.97 -8.72
C SER A 656 11.93 -14.57 -8.27
N SER A 657 11.93 -15.51 -7.33
CA SER A 657 13.15 -16.24 -6.97
C SER A 657 13.66 -17.07 -8.16
N LEU A 658 14.98 -17.26 -8.24
CA LEU A 658 15.66 -17.99 -9.31
C LEU A 658 16.31 -19.30 -8.86
N ASN A 659 16.43 -19.54 -7.55
CA ASN A 659 17.12 -20.69 -7.00
C ASN A 659 16.48 -21.17 -5.69
N GLN A 660 16.80 -22.41 -5.30
CA GLN A 660 16.27 -23.11 -4.12
C GLN A 660 16.46 -22.34 -2.80
N THR A 661 17.57 -21.62 -2.63
CA THR A 661 17.87 -20.82 -1.42
C THR A 661 17.21 -19.45 -1.44
N MET A 662 16.53 -19.07 -2.53
CA MET A 662 15.82 -17.80 -2.71
C MET A 662 16.71 -16.56 -2.51
N THR A 663 17.99 -16.70 -2.84
CA THR A 663 19.02 -15.66 -2.75
C THR A 663 19.17 -14.88 -4.06
N ARG A 664 18.79 -15.49 -5.19
CA ARG A 664 18.78 -14.86 -6.52
C ARG A 664 17.36 -14.53 -6.98
N TRP A 665 17.23 -13.43 -7.70
CA TRP A 665 15.94 -12.84 -8.06
C TRP A 665 15.93 -12.38 -9.51
N PHE A 666 14.92 -12.81 -10.26
CA PHE A 666 14.53 -12.23 -11.54
C PHE A 666 13.57 -11.06 -11.30
N SER A 667 13.61 -10.07 -12.18
CA SER A 667 12.83 -8.83 -12.08
C SER A 667 12.42 -8.32 -13.45
N ARG A 668 11.17 -7.87 -13.55
CA ARG A 668 10.61 -7.19 -14.73
C ARG A 668 9.57 -6.19 -14.26
N CYS A 669 9.41 -5.08 -14.97
CA CYS A 669 8.27 -4.20 -14.77
C CYS A 669 7.38 -4.15 -16.00
N VAL A 670 6.16 -3.67 -15.83
CA VAL A 670 5.20 -3.37 -16.89
C VAL A 670 4.71 -1.94 -16.68
N VAL A 671 4.83 -1.08 -17.69
CA VAL A 671 4.26 0.28 -17.64
C VAL A 671 2.81 0.23 -18.14
N GLN A 672 1.89 0.83 -17.38
CA GLN A 672 0.45 0.67 -17.55
C GLN A 672 -0.31 1.99 -17.52
N SER A 673 -1.60 1.95 -17.87
CA SER A 673 -2.49 3.10 -17.84
C SER A 673 -2.61 3.73 -16.44
N ARG A 674 -2.99 5.01 -16.39
CA ARG A 674 -3.08 5.80 -15.16
C ARG A 674 -4.07 5.19 -14.17
N GLY A 675 -3.62 4.92 -12.94
CA GLY A 675 -4.46 4.42 -11.85
C GLY A 675 -4.90 2.96 -11.97
N GLN A 676 -4.38 2.22 -12.95
CA GLN A 676 -4.68 0.82 -13.16
C GLN A 676 -3.92 -0.07 -12.16
N GLU A 677 -4.64 -0.67 -11.21
CA GLU A 677 -4.07 -1.60 -10.22
C GLU A 677 -3.84 -3.01 -10.76
N LEU A 678 -4.64 -3.48 -11.73
CA LEU A 678 -4.55 -4.83 -12.32
C LEU A 678 -3.40 -4.91 -13.32
N VAL A 679 -2.63 -6.00 -13.31
CA VAL A 679 -1.44 -6.15 -14.18
C VAL A 679 -1.76 -6.93 -15.46
N ASP A 680 -1.83 -6.22 -16.60
CA ASP A 680 -2.12 -6.85 -17.91
C ASP A 680 -0.95 -7.68 -18.46
N GLY A 681 0.27 -7.45 -17.95
CA GLY A 681 1.50 -8.11 -18.40
C GLY A 681 1.85 -9.40 -17.65
N ILE A 682 0.97 -9.95 -16.80
CA ILE A 682 1.27 -11.11 -15.93
C ILE A 682 1.80 -12.30 -16.73
N LYS A 683 1.12 -12.67 -17.83
CA LYS A 683 1.49 -13.82 -18.67
C LYS A 683 2.93 -13.69 -19.19
N ALA A 684 3.28 -12.52 -19.73
CA ALA A 684 4.62 -12.25 -20.25
C ALA A 684 5.70 -12.26 -19.15
N CYS A 685 5.39 -11.71 -17.97
CA CYS A 685 6.30 -11.72 -16.82
C CYS A 685 6.56 -13.15 -16.31
N LEU A 686 5.50 -13.94 -16.08
CA LEU A 686 5.63 -15.31 -15.57
C LEU A 686 6.31 -16.24 -16.59
N GLN A 687 5.97 -16.15 -17.88
CA GLN A 687 6.64 -16.94 -18.93
C GLN A 687 8.14 -16.62 -19.00
N THR A 688 8.53 -15.35 -18.83
CA THR A 688 9.95 -14.94 -18.79
C THR A 688 10.65 -15.43 -17.52
N ALA A 689 9.97 -15.39 -16.37
CA ALA A 689 10.48 -15.90 -15.10
C ALA A 689 10.73 -17.41 -15.14
N LEU A 690 9.81 -18.18 -15.73
CA LEU A 690 9.92 -19.64 -15.85
C LEU A 690 11.03 -20.06 -16.81
N ARG A 691 11.22 -19.34 -17.93
CA ARG A 691 12.40 -19.51 -18.81
C ARG A 691 13.72 -19.25 -18.07
N ASN A 692 13.79 -18.20 -17.27
CA ASN A 692 14.99 -17.90 -16.47
C ASN A 692 15.22 -18.94 -15.37
N TRP A 693 14.17 -19.39 -14.69
CA TRP A 693 14.25 -20.48 -13.72
C TRP A 693 14.80 -21.76 -14.37
N PHE A 694 14.28 -22.15 -15.54
CA PHE A 694 14.76 -23.33 -16.27
C PHE A 694 16.24 -23.20 -16.67
N LYS A 695 16.67 -22.02 -17.13
CA LYS A 695 18.08 -21.73 -17.45
C LYS A 695 19.01 -22.05 -16.27
N TRP A 696 18.61 -21.69 -15.05
CA TRP A 696 19.38 -21.87 -13.82
C TRP A 696 19.26 -23.26 -13.19
N ASN A 697 18.06 -23.84 -13.13
CA ASN A 697 17.77 -25.07 -12.35
C ASN A 697 17.64 -26.33 -13.21
N LYS A 698 17.65 -26.22 -14.54
CA LYS A 698 17.45 -27.30 -15.54
C LYS A 698 16.14 -28.10 -15.41
N CYS A 699 15.23 -27.62 -14.56
CA CYS A 699 13.87 -28.12 -14.38
C CYS A 699 12.93 -26.92 -14.17
N LEU A 700 11.63 -27.11 -14.38
CA LEU A 700 10.61 -26.13 -14.04
C LEU A 700 10.21 -26.26 -12.55
N PRO A 701 9.71 -25.19 -11.89
CA PRO A 701 9.31 -25.28 -10.48
C PRO A 701 8.03 -26.10 -10.35
N SER A 702 7.96 -26.98 -9.34
CA SER A 702 6.77 -27.79 -9.05
C SER A 702 5.73 -27.05 -8.20
N ARG A 703 6.13 -25.95 -7.54
CA ARG A 703 5.23 -25.04 -6.80
C ARG A 703 5.58 -23.57 -7.06
N ILE A 704 4.55 -22.73 -7.13
CA ILE A 704 4.68 -21.28 -7.36
C ILE A 704 3.81 -20.55 -6.34
N PHE A 705 4.42 -19.74 -5.46
CA PHE A 705 3.69 -18.89 -4.51
C PHE A 705 3.78 -17.43 -4.94
N VAL A 706 2.64 -16.79 -5.23
CA VAL A 706 2.55 -15.39 -5.64
C VAL A 706 2.07 -14.55 -4.47
N TYR A 707 2.88 -13.59 -4.02
CA TYR A 707 2.50 -12.59 -3.03
C TYR A 707 2.19 -11.25 -3.71
N ARG A 708 0.90 -10.91 -3.76
CA ARG A 708 0.35 -9.73 -4.44
C ARG A 708 0.04 -8.62 -3.44
N ASP A 709 0.83 -7.55 -3.45
CA ASP A 709 0.66 -6.36 -2.61
C ASP A 709 -0.07 -5.24 -3.37
N GLY A 710 -0.60 -4.26 -2.63
CA GLY A 710 -1.19 -3.06 -3.22
C GLY A 710 -2.67 -3.15 -3.62
N VAL A 711 -3.36 -4.27 -3.35
CA VAL A 711 -4.78 -4.48 -3.75
C VAL A 711 -5.75 -4.13 -2.61
N GLY A 712 -6.77 -3.33 -2.90
CA GLY A 712 -7.84 -2.98 -1.96
C GLY A 712 -8.94 -4.04 -1.79
N ASP A 713 -9.72 -3.94 -0.71
CA ASP A 713 -10.81 -4.89 -0.39
C ASP A 713 -11.87 -4.99 -1.49
N GLY A 714 -12.17 -3.89 -2.19
CA GLY A 714 -13.16 -3.82 -3.28
C GLY A 714 -12.61 -4.15 -4.68
N GLN A 715 -11.41 -4.73 -4.74
CA GLN A 715 -10.76 -5.21 -5.97
C GLN A 715 -10.45 -6.72 -5.89
N LEU A 716 -10.81 -7.39 -4.79
CA LEU A 716 -10.49 -8.79 -4.55
C LEU A 716 -11.22 -9.69 -5.56
N ASN A 717 -12.50 -9.41 -5.83
CA ASN A 717 -13.28 -10.10 -6.84
C ASN A 717 -12.65 -9.98 -8.24
N THR A 718 -12.21 -8.78 -8.61
CA THR A 718 -11.55 -8.55 -9.90
C THR A 718 -10.20 -9.25 -9.98
N LEU A 719 -9.44 -9.27 -8.89
CA LEU A 719 -8.17 -9.99 -8.80
C LEU A 719 -8.37 -11.52 -8.99
N VAL A 720 -9.37 -12.10 -8.31
CA VAL A 720 -9.74 -13.52 -8.43
C VAL A 720 -10.21 -13.86 -9.84
N ASN A 721 -11.03 -13.01 -10.47
CA ASN A 721 -11.61 -13.30 -11.78
C ASN A 721 -10.73 -12.89 -12.97
N TYR A 722 -9.66 -12.10 -12.75
CA TYR A 722 -8.82 -11.56 -13.84
C TYR A 722 -7.33 -11.90 -13.71
N GLU A 723 -6.68 -11.76 -12.55
CA GLU A 723 -5.25 -12.08 -12.41
C GLU A 723 -5.02 -13.60 -12.20
N VAL A 724 -5.85 -14.28 -11.42
CA VAL A 724 -5.70 -15.74 -11.17
C VAL A 724 -5.81 -16.58 -12.46
N PRO A 725 -6.81 -16.38 -13.34
CA PRO A 725 -6.87 -17.11 -14.62
C PRO A 725 -5.67 -16.83 -15.51
N GLN A 726 -5.12 -15.61 -15.51
CA GLN A 726 -3.93 -15.31 -16.30
C GLN A 726 -2.70 -16.11 -15.88
N PHE A 727 -2.50 -16.34 -14.58
CA PHE A 727 -1.45 -17.25 -14.11
C PHE A 727 -1.72 -18.68 -14.60
N LEU A 728 -2.95 -19.19 -14.43
CA LEU A 728 -3.30 -20.57 -14.81
C LEU A 728 -3.14 -20.82 -16.32
N ASP A 729 -3.62 -19.90 -17.16
CA ASP A 729 -3.43 -19.94 -18.62
C ASP A 729 -1.94 -19.93 -19.00
N CYS A 730 -1.14 -19.07 -18.34
CA CYS A 730 0.29 -18.99 -18.61
C CYS A 730 1.00 -20.32 -18.29
N LEU A 731 0.54 -21.06 -17.28
CA LEU A 731 1.13 -22.33 -16.88
C LEU A 731 0.72 -23.46 -17.84
N LYS A 732 -0.57 -23.54 -18.20
CA LYS A 732 -1.08 -24.47 -19.22
C LYS A 732 -0.34 -24.33 -20.57
N ASN A 733 -0.02 -23.10 -20.97
CA ASN A 733 0.61 -22.81 -22.26
C ASN A 733 2.13 -23.07 -22.31
N ILE A 734 2.75 -23.61 -21.25
CA ILE A 734 4.20 -23.91 -21.22
C ILE A 734 4.50 -25.34 -21.67
N GLY A 735 3.58 -26.28 -21.46
CA GLY A 735 3.71 -27.67 -21.91
C GLY A 735 2.52 -28.50 -21.42
N THR A 736 2.12 -29.50 -22.21
CA THR A 736 0.92 -30.33 -21.96
C THR A 736 0.96 -31.03 -20.60
N ASP A 737 2.13 -31.46 -20.16
CA ASP A 737 2.31 -32.24 -18.93
C ASP A 737 2.75 -31.37 -17.73
N TYR A 738 2.85 -30.05 -17.90
CA TYR A 738 3.34 -29.14 -16.86
C TYR A 738 2.19 -28.55 -16.03
N SER A 739 1.89 -29.19 -14.90
CA SER A 739 0.88 -28.75 -13.94
C SER A 739 1.48 -28.46 -12.55
N PRO A 740 2.11 -27.29 -12.34
CA PRO A 740 2.69 -26.92 -11.05
C PRO A 740 1.60 -26.43 -10.08
N ARG A 741 1.85 -26.60 -8.78
CA ARG A 741 0.92 -26.13 -7.75
C ARG A 741 1.06 -24.62 -7.54
N LEU A 742 0.09 -23.85 -8.01
CA LEU A 742 0.00 -22.39 -7.82
C LEU A 742 -0.72 -22.03 -6.52
N THR A 743 -0.19 -21.06 -5.77
CA THR A 743 -0.86 -20.39 -4.64
C THR A 743 -0.76 -18.89 -4.82
N VAL A 744 -1.86 -18.16 -4.61
CA VAL A 744 -1.89 -16.69 -4.72
C VAL A 744 -2.38 -16.10 -3.40
N ILE A 745 -1.54 -15.25 -2.80
CA ILE A 745 -1.74 -14.61 -1.50
C ILE A 745 -1.75 -13.09 -1.69
N VAL A 746 -2.83 -12.44 -1.28
CA VAL A 746 -2.94 -10.98 -1.22
C VAL A 746 -2.33 -10.47 0.08
N VAL A 747 -1.40 -9.52 -0.02
CA VAL A 747 -0.69 -8.91 1.11
C VAL A 747 -1.27 -7.52 1.37
N LYS A 748 -1.84 -7.29 2.57
CA LYS A 748 -2.45 -6.01 2.95
C LYS A 748 -1.64 -5.34 4.06
N LYS A 749 -0.86 -4.32 3.67
CA LYS A 749 -0.04 -3.46 4.55
C LYS A 749 -0.84 -2.39 5.32
N ARG A 750 -2.09 -2.10 4.94
CA ARG A 750 -2.89 -1.00 5.52
C ARG A 750 -4.19 -1.55 6.09
N VAL A 751 -4.14 -1.99 7.35
CA VAL A 751 -5.28 -2.63 8.05
C VAL A 751 -5.68 -1.85 9.31
N GLY A 752 -6.96 -1.95 9.69
CA GLY A 752 -7.48 -1.38 10.94
C GLY A 752 -7.07 -2.16 12.18
N ALA A 753 -6.90 -3.49 12.06
CA ALA A 753 -6.58 -4.38 13.16
C ALA A 753 -5.25 -4.03 13.85
N ARG A 754 -5.27 -4.00 15.18
CA ARG A 754 -4.14 -3.87 16.10
C ARG A 754 -4.22 -5.01 17.11
N PHE A 755 -3.06 -5.53 17.50
CA PHE A 755 -2.93 -6.57 18.51
C PHE A 755 -1.97 -6.09 19.58
N PHE A 756 -2.27 -6.39 20.83
CA PHE A 756 -1.49 -6.03 22.00
C PHE A 756 -1.27 -7.30 22.82
N ALA A 757 -0.02 -7.57 23.22
CA ALA A 757 0.31 -8.75 23.98
C ALA A 757 0.34 -8.45 25.48
N GLU A 758 -0.29 -9.32 26.27
CA GLU A 758 -0.29 -9.24 27.74
C GLU A 758 1.02 -9.84 28.27
N ILE A 759 1.98 -8.98 28.67
CA ILE A 759 3.35 -9.40 29.02
C ILE A 759 3.82 -8.69 30.30
N GLY A 760 3.80 -9.42 31.42
CA GLY A 760 4.27 -8.93 32.72
C GLY A 760 3.37 -7.86 33.32
N GLY A 761 2.05 -8.10 33.33
CA GLY A 761 1.04 -7.21 33.92
C GLY A 761 0.67 -5.97 33.10
N GLY A 762 1.33 -5.72 31.97
CA GLY A 762 1.05 -4.59 31.07
C GLY A 762 0.90 -5.00 29.61
N LEU A 763 0.39 -4.09 28.77
CA LEU A 763 0.19 -4.35 27.34
C LEU A 763 1.39 -3.87 26.53
N LYS A 764 1.97 -4.78 25.75
CA LYS A 764 3.15 -4.52 24.93
C LYS A 764 2.86 -4.82 23.46
N ASN A 765 3.76 -4.40 22.58
CA ASN A 765 3.70 -4.84 21.19
C ASN A 765 3.92 -6.36 21.16
N PRO A 766 3.12 -7.13 20.41
CA PRO A 766 3.39 -8.55 20.19
C PRO A 766 4.79 -8.76 19.58
N PRO A 767 5.50 -9.83 19.98
CA PRO A 767 6.82 -10.10 19.45
C PRO A 767 6.80 -10.44 17.95
N PRO A 768 7.92 -10.25 17.24
CA PRO A 768 8.12 -10.79 15.89
C PRO A 768 7.79 -12.28 15.82
N GLY A 769 7.10 -12.69 14.76
CA GLY A 769 6.58 -14.05 14.61
C GLY A 769 5.19 -14.26 15.22
N THR A 770 4.54 -13.24 15.79
CA THR A 770 3.14 -13.41 16.23
C THR A 770 2.21 -13.59 15.03
N VAL A 771 1.49 -14.69 15.00
CA VAL A 771 0.46 -15.07 14.02
C VAL A 771 -0.91 -15.03 14.68
N VAL A 772 -1.90 -14.51 13.94
CA VAL A 772 -3.32 -14.49 14.31
C VAL A 772 -4.14 -14.97 13.12
N ASP A 773 -4.77 -16.12 13.24
CA ASP A 773 -5.53 -16.82 12.20
C ASP A 773 -6.96 -17.22 12.62
N THR A 774 -7.39 -16.74 13.80
CA THR A 774 -8.69 -16.99 14.42
C THR A 774 -9.30 -15.69 14.98
N VAL A 775 -10.56 -15.74 15.39
CA VAL A 775 -11.35 -14.70 16.09
C VAL A 775 -11.59 -13.42 15.29
N VAL A 776 -10.52 -12.74 14.88
CA VAL A 776 -10.47 -11.43 14.19
C VAL A 776 -10.11 -11.56 12.71
N THR A 777 -10.12 -12.80 12.19
CA THR A 777 -10.08 -13.16 10.77
C THR A 777 -11.48 -13.23 10.16
N ARG A 778 -11.58 -13.49 8.85
CA ARG A 778 -12.85 -13.49 8.10
C ARG A 778 -13.35 -14.89 7.76
N PRO A 779 -14.57 -15.30 8.14
CA PRO A 779 -15.03 -16.68 7.94
C PRO A 779 -15.04 -17.11 6.47
N GLU A 780 -15.32 -16.18 5.56
CA GLU A 780 -15.32 -16.37 4.10
C GLU A 780 -13.92 -16.46 3.45
N TRP A 781 -12.84 -16.14 4.19
CA TRP A 781 -11.48 -16.09 3.66
C TRP A 781 -10.56 -17.10 4.34
N TYR A 782 -9.63 -17.65 3.57
CA TYR A 782 -8.44 -18.27 4.11
C TYR A 782 -7.41 -17.17 4.40
N ASP A 783 -7.60 -16.46 5.51
CA ASP A 783 -6.79 -15.31 5.90
C ASP A 783 -6.11 -15.45 7.27
N PHE A 784 -4.99 -14.75 7.43
CA PHE A 784 -4.23 -14.67 8.67
C PHE A 784 -3.44 -13.37 8.74
N PHE A 785 -3.01 -12.99 9.94
CA PHE A 785 -2.13 -11.87 10.20
C PHE A 785 -0.77 -12.35 10.70
N VAL A 786 0.30 -11.63 10.34
CA VAL A 786 1.64 -11.81 10.92
C VAL A 786 2.20 -10.47 11.39
N VAL A 787 2.65 -10.42 12.63
CA VAL A 787 3.52 -9.37 13.19
C VAL A 787 4.96 -9.81 12.96
N SER A 788 5.55 -9.42 11.83
CA SER A 788 6.88 -9.91 11.44
C SER A 788 8.05 -9.07 11.97
N HIS A 789 7.83 -7.83 12.38
CA HIS A 789 8.88 -6.84 12.65
C HIS A 789 8.63 -6.10 13.97
N THR A 790 9.69 -5.53 14.55
CA THR A 790 9.58 -4.66 15.72
C THR A 790 9.37 -3.19 15.34
N VAL A 791 8.78 -2.43 16.27
CA VAL A 791 8.77 -0.96 16.22
C VAL A 791 9.41 -0.42 17.50
N LYS A 792 10.22 0.64 17.38
CA LYS A 792 10.87 1.27 18.54
C LYS A 792 9.91 2.17 19.34
N ASN A 793 9.00 2.86 18.63
CA ASN A 793 8.06 3.81 19.22
C ASN A 793 6.67 3.55 18.62
N GLY A 794 5.63 3.63 19.46
CA GLY A 794 4.24 3.43 19.06
C GLY A 794 3.82 1.95 18.98
N CYS A 795 2.69 1.69 18.32
CA CYS A 795 2.14 0.36 18.13
C CYS A 795 2.62 -0.29 16.83
N VAL A 796 2.93 -1.59 16.87
CA VAL A 796 3.19 -2.38 15.66
C VAL A 796 1.90 -2.55 14.87
N THR A 797 2.01 -2.49 13.53
CA THR A 797 0.88 -2.80 12.64
C THR A 797 1.11 -4.17 12.02
N PRO A 798 0.23 -5.16 12.25
CA PRO A 798 0.35 -6.47 11.61
C PRO A 798 0.25 -6.33 10.08
N THR A 799 0.73 -7.34 9.34
CA THR A 799 0.42 -7.51 7.93
C THR A 799 -0.63 -8.60 7.79
N HIS A 800 -1.67 -8.33 7.02
CA HIS A 800 -2.74 -9.29 6.73
C HIS A 800 -2.46 -9.99 5.40
N TYR A 801 -2.73 -11.29 5.36
CA TYR A 801 -2.52 -12.17 4.22
C TYR A 801 -3.83 -12.89 3.95
N ASN A 802 -4.37 -12.78 2.73
CA ASN A 802 -5.55 -13.52 2.30
C ASN A 802 -5.17 -14.44 1.14
N VAL A 803 -5.33 -15.75 1.31
CA VAL A 803 -5.11 -16.74 0.26
C VAL A 803 -6.36 -16.79 -0.61
N ILE A 804 -6.20 -16.38 -1.86
CA ILE A 804 -7.31 -16.27 -2.81
C ILE A 804 -7.40 -17.43 -3.80
N TYR A 805 -6.30 -18.18 -3.94
CA TYR A 805 -6.21 -19.39 -4.72
C TYR A 805 -5.14 -20.29 -4.10
N ASP A 806 -5.42 -21.57 -3.88
CA ASP A 806 -4.41 -22.53 -3.45
C ASP A 806 -4.58 -23.93 -4.08
N GLY A 807 -3.70 -24.25 -5.02
CA GLY A 807 -3.45 -25.61 -5.49
C GLY A 807 -2.31 -26.32 -4.75
N SER A 808 -1.64 -25.68 -3.78
CA SER A 808 -0.53 -26.30 -3.05
C SER A 808 -0.97 -27.32 -2.01
N GLN A 809 -2.13 -27.07 -1.38
CA GLN A 809 -2.69 -27.82 -0.25
C GLN A 809 -1.69 -27.98 0.89
N LEU A 810 -0.91 -26.91 1.16
CA LEU A 810 -0.06 -26.88 2.34
C LEU A 810 -0.92 -26.65 3.58
N LYS A 811 -0.61 -27.36 4.68
CA LYS A 811 -1.19 -27.06 6.00
C LYS A 811 -1.03 -25.56 6.31
N PRO A 812 -2.02 -24.88 6.91
CA PRO A 812 -1.94 -23.43 7.15
C PRO A 812 -0.69 -22.97 7.87
N ASP A 813 -0.24 -23.77 8.84
CA ASP A 813 1.01 -23.58 9.56
C ASP A 813 2.23 -23.41 8.63
N HIS A 814 2.33 -24.24 7.58
CA HIS A 814 3.46 -24.21 6.66
C HIS A 814 3.46 -22.93 5.82
N LEU A 815 2.29 -22.45 5.37
CA LEU A 815 2.17 -21.22 4.60
C LEU A 815 2.45 -19.98 5.47
N GLN A 816 1.98 -19.98 6.71
CA GLN A 816 2.27 -18.93 7.70
C GLN A 816 3.77 -18.86 8.00
N ARG A 817 4.43 -20.01 8.24
CA ARG A 817 5.88 -20.09 8.46
C ARG A 817 6.69 -19.70 7.22
N LEU A 818 6.28 -20.13 6.02
CA LEU A 818 6.91 -19.68 4.76
C LEU A 818 6.81 -18.16 4.61
N THR A 819 5.64 -17.58 4.89
CA THR A 819 5.41 -16.13 4.86
C THR A 819 6.35 -15.41 5.82
N TYR A 820 6.53 -15.93 7.04
CA TYR A 820 7.46 -15.34 8.02
C TYR A 820 8.93 -15.50 7.60
N LYS A 821 9.36 -16.69 7.14
CA LYS A 821 10.71 -16.92 6.57
C LYS A 821 11.04 -15.91 5.48
N LEU A 822 10.14 -15.66 4.54
CA LEU A 822 10.34 -14.70 3.45
C LEU A 822 10.48 -13.24 3.93
N CYS A 823 10.01 -12.88 5.13
CA CYS A 823 10.27 -11.56 5.73
C CYS A 823 11.73 -11.36 6.17
N HIS A 824 12.57 -12.40 6.18
CA HIS A 824 13.99 -12.34 6.52
C HIS A 824 14.90 -12.12 5.29
N MET A 825 14.37 -12.29 4.07
CA MET A 825 15.15 -12.41 2.82
C MET A 825 15.40 -11.08 2.07
N TYR A 826 15.26 -9.94 2.73
CA TYR A 826 15.38 -8.62 2.08
C TYR A 826 16.74 -7.94 2.35
N TYR A 827 17.63 -8.00 1.37
CA TYR A 827 19.05 -7.67 1.51
C TYR A 827 19.41 -6.21 1.82
N ASN A 828 18.48 -5.26 1.68
CA ASN A 828 18.73 -3.87 2.08
C ASN A 828 18.48 -3.62 3.59
N TRP A 829 18.12 -4.66 4.36
CA TRP A 829 17.93 -4.60 5.80
C TRP A 829 18.33 -5.91 6.48
N SER A 830 19.36 -5.88 7.33
CA SER A 830 19.85 -7.00 8.14
C SER A 830 18.96 -7.25 9.37
N GLY A 831 17.70 -7.57 9.11
CA GLY A 831 16.65 -7.81 10.09
C GLY A 831 15.34 -8.22 9.43
N VAL A 832 14.31 -8.52 10.23
CA VAL A 832 13.00 -8.95 9.70
C VAL A 832 12.19 -7.73 9.26
N ILE A 833 11.71 -7.75 8.01
CA ILE A 833 10.88 -6.68 7.44
C ILE A 833 9.38 -6.98 7.56
N ARG A 834 8.54 -5.97 7.30
CA ARG A 834 7.09 -6.02 7.52
C ARG A 834 6.32 -6.96 6.57
N VAL A 835 6.87 -7.25 5.39
CA VAL A 835 6.25 -8.08 4.35
C VAL A 835 7.30 -9.00 3.73
N PRO A 836 6.92 -10.06 3.00
CA PRO A 836 7.85 -10.89 2.27
C PRO A 836 8.80 -10.06 1.39
N ALA A 837 10.10 -10.41 1.43
CA ALA A 837 11.12 -9.86 0.54
C ALA A 837 10.69 -9.72 -0.93
N PRO A 838 10.05 -10.70 -1.59
CA PRO A 838 9.56 -10.56 -2.96
C PRO A 838 8.63 -9.34 -3.16
N CYS A 839 7.67 -9.09 -2.25
CA CYS A 839 6.84 -7.87 -2.31
C CYS A 839 7.66 -6.61 -2.12
N GLN A 840 8.64 -6.62 -1.21
CA GLN A 840 9.46 -5.45 -0.93
C GLN A 840 10.45 -5.13 -2.07
N TYR A 841 10.91 -6.15 -2.79
CA TYR A 841 11.67 -6.01 -4.03
C TYR A 841 10.80 -5.49 -5.18
N ALA A 842 9.61 -6.08 -5.41
CA ALA A 842 8.64 -5.61 -6.41
C ALA A 842 8.26 -4.14 -6.19
N HIS A 843 7.98 -3.76 -4.94
CA HIS A 843 7.75 -2.36 -4.55
C HIS A 843 8.92 -1.45 -4.90
N LYS A 844 10.16 -1.89 -4.63
CA LYS A 844 11.36 -1.10 -4.91
C LYS A 844 11.60 -0.89 -6.41
N LEU A 845 11.39 -1.93 -7.20
CA LEU A 845 11.42 -1.89 -8.65
C LEU A 845 10.36 -0.93 -9.21
N ALA A 846 9.08 -1.16 -8.86
CA ALA A 846 7.95 -0.34 -9.31
C ALA A 846 8.12 1.14 -8.92
N PHE A 847 8.57 1.40 -7.70
CA PHE A 847 8.86 2.75 -7.22
C PHE A 847 10.01 3.40 -7.99
N LEU A 848 11.15 2.73 -8.19
CA LEU A 848 12.28 3.29 -8.94
C LEU A 848 11.88 3.63 -10.38
N VAL A 849 11.20 2.71 -11.07
CA VAL A 849 10.76 2.92 -12.44
C VAL A 849 9.72 4.02 -12.52
N GLY A 850 8.68 3.97 -11.69
CA GLY A 850 7.58 4.94 -11.68
C GLY A 850 7.96 6.34 -11.23
N GLN A 851 8.97 6.48 -10.35
CA GLN A 851 9.47 7.79 -9.91
C GLN A 851 10.60 8.36 -10.76
N SER A 852 11.53 7.55 -11.30
CA SER A 852 12.82 8.07 -11.80
C SER A 852 13.16 7.69 -13.23
N ILE A 853 12.78 6.49 -13.70
CA ILE A 853 13.17 5.98 -15.03
C ILE A 853 12.09 6.29 -16.08
N HIS A 854 10.81 6.11 -15.70
CA HIS A 854 9.62 6.30 -16.54
C HIS A 854 9.61 5.51 -17.86
N ARG A 855 10.34 4.39 -17.91
CA ARG A 855 10.44 3.45 -19.04
C ARG A 855 10.80 2.07 -18.48
N GLU A 856 10.44 1.00 -19.17
CA GLU A 856 10.90 -0.35 -18.81
C GLU A 856 12.44 -0.44 -18.85
N PRO A 857 13.10 -0.87 -17.76
CA PRO A 857 14.53 -1.12 -17.76
C PRO A 857 14.93 -2.28 -18.66
N ASN A 858 16.19 -2.25 -19.09
CA ASN A 858 16.79 -3.23 -19.98
C ASN A 858 16.85 -4.63 -19.32
N LEU A 859 16.46 -5.66 -20.06
CA LEU A 859 16.41 -7.05 -19.58
C LEU A 859 17.78 -7.62 -19.18
N MET A 860 18.91 -7.02 -19.61
CA MET A 860 20.25 -7.40 -19.14
C MET A 860 20.45 -7.22 -17.62
N LEU A 861 19.64 -6.38 -16.97
CA LEU A 861 19.65 -6.19 -15.51
C LEU A 861 18.65 -7.12 -14.78
N SER A 862 17.85 -7.89 -15.51
CA SER A 862 16.68 -8.59 -14.93
C SER A 862 17.04 -9.64 -13.87
N ASP A 863 18.22 -10.26 -13.92
CA ASP A 863 18.69 -11.25 -12.95
C ASP A 863 19.45 -10.66 -11.74
N ARG A 864 19.39 -9.32 -11.56
CA ARG A 864 20.10 -8.58 -10.51
C ARG A 864 19.15 -7.71 -9.68
N LEU A 865 19.56 -7.42 -8.45
CA LEU A 865 18.86 -6.47 -7.56
C LEU A 865 19.28 -5.01 -7.82
N TYR A 866 19.36 -4.61 -9.10
CA TYR A 866 19.89 -3.30 -9.55
C TYR A 866 19.12 -2.08 -8.99
N TYR A 867 17.85 -2.31 -8.63
CA TYR A 867 16.87 -1.32 -8.16
C TYR A 867 16.90 -1.04 -6.64
N LEU A 868 17.82 -1.66 -5.89
CA LEU A 868 17.99 -1.41 -4.44
C LEU A 868 18.53 -0.03 -4.08
#